data_AF-A0A4R4T8L0-F1
#
_entry.id   AF-A0A4R4T8L0-F1
#
_cell.length_a   1.000
_cell.length_b   1.000
_cell.length_c   1.000
_cell.angle_alpha   90.00
_cell.angle_beta   90.00
_cell.angle_gamma   90.00
#
_symmetry.space_group_name_H-M   'P 1'
#
loop_
_entity.id
_entity.type
_entity.pdbx_description
1 polymer ?
#
loop_
_entity_poly.entity_id
_entity_poly.type
_entity_poly.pdbx_seq_one_letter_code
_entity_poly.pdbx_strand_id
1 'polypeptide(L)'
;TYTRHGGFLHDADHFDADFFGMSPREAQATDPQQRLLLETAWETIENAHIDPTTLHGTRTGIFTGVMYADYAARLTTIPTPYEGHLGNGSAPSIASGRLAYTLGLQGPALTIDTACSSSLVALHLACQSLHNHETDLALTGGVAIMSAPGVFVEFSRQRGLAPDGRCKPFAAAADGTGWSEGVGLLLVERLSDARRNGHPVLAIVRGSAVNQDGASNGLTAPNGPSQQLVIEDALASARLAAAEVDVVEAHGTGTTLGDPIEAQALIATYGRQRPADRPLRLGSIKSNLGHTQAAAGVAGIIKMVEAMRHGVLPRTLHVDEPTPHVDWSAGAVELLTEQVSWPETGQARRAAVSSFGISGTNAHLILEQAPASTEPETAPAPVTLQPDTDVKAQARETSGPDVLPWLLSAKTEAGLAAQARRLAEHLDAHPDLDTGQVAWALATTRSVLDHRAVIVGDQDRLREGVQALAAGEPHPAVITGHASPGDAGGKTVFVFPGQGSQWPGMGAELMTTSPVFRDHILACEQALAPHVDWSLTDILTSGEAAASLDRVDVVQPALFAVMTGLAHLWRSLGVEPDAVIGHSQGEIAAAYTAGALTLHDATQLIALRSQALTTLAGTGTMAAVHAAPRDLTHLLPDTITVAAVNGPATTIVAGPDHAITALLDECERREIKTRRIDVDYASHSPAIDTITDHITTATTGINPQPTTTPMYSTVTG
;
A
#
# COMPACT_ATOMS: atom_id res chain seq x y z
N THR A 1 33.97 28.15 16.33
CA THR A 1 33.24 27.49 17.44
C THR A 1 34.23 26.94 18.45
N TYR A 2 33.89 26.91 19.75
CA TYR A 2 34.72 26.27 20.79
C TYR A 2 34.36 24.79 21.03
N THR A 3 33.13 24.37 20.77
CA THR A 3 32.77 22.94 20.78
C THR A 3 33.20 22.26 19.47
N ARG A 4 33.43 20.95 19.54
CA ARG A 4 33.77 20.06 18.41
C ARG A 4 32.79 18.90 18.28
N HIS A 5 31.67 18.95 19.00
CA HIS A 5 30.69 17.87 19.11
C HIS A 5 29.30 18.38 18.71
N GLY A 6 28.47 17.47 18.18
CA GLY A 6 27.07 17.67 17.82
C GLY A 6 26.48 16.35 17.30
N GLY A 7 25.16 16.28 17.15
CA GLY A 7 24.48 15.15 16.50
C GLY A 7 24.28 15.41 15.01
N PHE A 8 24.76 14.52 14.15
CA PHE A 8 24.66 14.68 12.69
C PHE A 8 24.08 13.41 12.08
N LEU A 9 23.25 13.56 11.06
CA LEU A 9 22.80 12.42 10.27
C LEU A 9 23.98 11.90 9.44
N HIS A 10 24.16 10.58 9.41
CA HIS A 10 25.31 9.96 8.75
C HIS A 10 25.30 10.15 7.23
N ASP A 11 24.13 10.01 6.62
CA ASP A 11 23.94 9.94 5.17
C ASP A 11 23.03 11.08 4.67
N ALA A 12 23.12 12.27 5.26
CA ALA A 12 22.25 13.42 4.94
C ALA A 12 22.33 13.88 3.47
N ASP A 13 23.40 13.51 2.75
CA ASP A 13 23.60 13.81 1.34
C ASP A 13 23.06 12.75 0.38
N HIS A 14 22.71 11.55 0.87
CA HIS A 14 22.10 10.49 0.07
C HIS A 14 20.63 10.80 -0.24
N PHE A 15 20.18 10.43 -1.45
CA PHE A 15 18.80 10.64 -1.88
C PHE A 15 18.46 9.84 -3.15
N ASP A 16 17.31 9.16 -3.18
CA ASP A 16 16.80 8.49 -4.40
C ASP A 16 16.08 9.47 -5.33
N ALA A 17 16.84 10.11 -6.23
CA ALA A 17 16.31 11.13 -7.12
C ALA A 17 15.30 10.60 -8.15
N ASP A 18 15.55 9.41 -8.70
CA ASP A 18 14.73 8.83 -9.75
C ASP A 18 13.37 8.39 -9.18
N PHE A 19 13.32 7.91 -7.94
CA PHE A 19 12.07 7.58 -7.25
C PHE A 19 11.09 8.75 -7.20
N PHE A 20 11.59 9.95 -6.89
CA PHE A 20 10.80 11.18 -6.80
C PHE A 20 10.74 11.97 -8.11
N GLY A 21 11.19 11.39 -9.23
CA GLY A 21 11.15 12.03 -10.55
C GLY A 21 12.02 13.28 -10.68
N MET A 22 13.07 13.41 -9.86
CA MET A 22 14.00 14.53 -9.90
C MET A 22 15.23 14.17 -10.73
N SER A 23 15.60 15.08 -11.64
CA SER A 23 16.86 14.88 -12.38
C SER A 23 18.07 14.93 -11.43
N PRO A 24 19.18 14.23 -11.72
CA PRO A 24 20.38 14.26 -10.88
C PRO A 24 20.89 15.68 -10.61
N ARG A 25 20.76 16.58 -11.60
CA ARG A 25 21.14 18.00 -11.50
C ARG A 25 20.26 18.76 -10.51
N GLU A 26 18.95 18.53 -10.55
CA GLU A 26 18.02 19.15 -9.60
C GLU A 26 18.27 18.63 -8.18
N ALA A 27 18.40 17.31 -8.02
CA ALA A 27 18.66 16.68 -6.72
C ALA A 27 19.94 17.23 -6.07
N GLN A 28 21.02 17.39 -6.84
CA GLN A 28 22.28 17.96 -6.35
C GLN A 28 22.16 19.43 -5.95
N ALA A 29 21.27 20.20 -6.57
CA ALA A 29 21.01 21.60 -6.22
C ALA A 29 19.95 21.75 -5.11
N THR A 30 19.37 20.65 -4.63
CA THR A 30 18.30 20.66 -3.64
C THR A 30 18.86 20.45 -2.23
N ASP A 31 18.43 21.32 -1.32
CA ASP A 31 18.78 21.27 0.10
C ASP A 31 18.47 19.87 0.67
N PRO A 32 19.43 19.23 1.38
CA PRO A 32 19.18 17.99 2.13
C PRO A 32 17.85 17.95 2.89
N GLN A 33 17.41 19.09 3.45
CA GLN A 33 16.15 19.19 4.17
C GLN A 33 14.95 18.83 3.29
N GLN A 34 14.90 19.31 2.04
CA GLN A 34 13.79 18.99 1.13
C GLN A 34 13.85 17.54 0.66
N ARG A 35 15.05 16.99 0.47
CA ARG A 35 15.29 15.61 0.04
C ARG A 35 14.85 14.61 1.11
N LEU A 36 15.32 14.79 2.34
CA LEU A 36 14.96 13.94 3.48
C LEU A 36 13.48 14.07 3.85
N LEU A 37 12.87 15.26 3.65
CA LEU A 37 11.43 15.42 3.83
C LEU A 37 10.63 14.54 2.86
N LEU A 38 11.05 14.39 1.60
CA LEU A 38 10.35 13.54 0.61
C LEU A 38 10.38 12.07 1.02
N GLU A 39 11.56 11.56 1.39
CA GLU A 39 11.72 10.18 1.88
C GLU A 39 10.90 9.95 3.15
N THR A 40 11.07 10.82 4.15
CA THR A 40 10.35 10.71 5.43
C THR A 40 8.84 10.82 5.23
N ALA A 41 8.36 11.65 4.30
CA ALA A 41 6.95 11.79 3.99
C ALA A 41 6.36 10.51 3.42
N TRP A 42 7.06 9.90 2.45
CA TRP A 42 6.67 8.63 1.86
C TRP A 42 6.57 7.53 2.93
N GLU A 43 7.62 7.38 3.73
CA GLU A 43 7.67 6.41 4.82
C GLU A 43 6.57 6.65 5.87
N THR A 44 6.31 7.91 6.22
CA THR A 44 5.27 8.27 7.19
C THR A 44 3.88 7.83 6.72
N ILE A 45 3.60 7.95 5.42
CA ILE A 45 2.32 7.54 4.82
C ILE A 45 2.23 6.00 4.74
N GLU A 46 3.30 5.32 4.31
CA GLU A 46 3.34 3.84 4.30
C GLU A 46 3.19 3.25 5.71
N ASN A 47 3.79 3.88 6.72
CA ASN A 47 3.68 3.50 8.13
C ASN A 47 2.27 3.72 8.69
N ALA A 48 1.48 4.62 8.08
CA ALA A 48 0.06 4.79 8.39
C ALA A 48 -0.85 3.77 7.66
N HIS A 49 -0.26 2.82 6.94
CA HIS A 49 -0.95 1.80 6.14
C HIS A 49 -1.76 2.36 4.97
N ILE A 50 -1.31 3.49 4.42
CA ILE A 50 -1.95 4.15 3.28
C ILE A 50 -1.01 4.02 2.08
N ASP A 51 -1.54 3.65 0.91
CA ASP A 51 -0.82 3.78 -0.36
C ASP A 51 -0.67 5.27 -0.70
N PRO A 52 0.55 5.84 -0.71
CA PRO A 52 0.76 7.26 -0.99
C PRO A 52 0.17 7.75 -2.32
N THR A 53 0.04 6.88 -3.32
CA THR A 53 -0.50 7.26 -4.64
C THR A 53 -2.01 7.54 -4.60
N THR A 54 -2.72 6.96 -3.63
CA THR A 54 -4.16 7.19 -3.43
C THR A 54 -4.47 8.58 -2.87
N LEU A 55 -3.48 9.28 -2.34
CA LEU A 55 -3.63 10.65 -1.82
C LEU A 55 -3.62 11.72 -2.91
N HIS A 56 -3.30 11.35 -4.16
CA HIS A 56 -3.29 12.28 -5.28
C HIS A 56 -4.67 12.95 -5.45
N GLY A 57 -4.69 14.28 -5.52
CA GLY A 57 -5.91 15.08 -5.64
C GLY A 57 -6.68 15.27 -4.33
N THR A 58 -6.26 14.65 -3.22
CA THR A 58 -6.92 14.83 -1.92
C THR A 58 -6.57 16.17 -1.27
N ARG A 59 -7.43 16.61 -0.34
CA ARG A 59 -7.22 17.84 0.45
C ARG A 59 -6.25 17.63 1.63
N THR A 60 -5.21 16.82 1.43
CA THR A 60 -4.19 16.57 2.43
C THR A 60 -3.31 17.81 2.60
N GLY A 61 -3.15 18.30 3.84
CA GLY A 61 -2.37 19.49 4.16
C GLY A 61 -0.93 19.16 4.58
N ILE A 62 0.00 20.09 4.35
CA ILE A 62 1.41 19.99 4.72
C ILE A 62 1.76 21.14 5.68
N PHE A 63 2.26 20.82 6.86
CA PHE A 63 2.67 21.80 7.88
C PHE A 63 4.06 21.44 8.39
N THR A 64 5.10 22.10 7.88
CA THR A 64 6.48 21.69 8.15
C THR A 64 7.28 22.80 8.81
N GLY A 65 7.82 22.51 9.98
CA GLY A 65 8.84 23.33 10.62
C GLY A 65 10.18 23.20 9.90
N VAL A 66 10.70 24.28 9.33
CA VAL A 66 12.01 24.27 8.64
C VAL A 66 12.83 25.43 9.17
N MET A 67 14.07 25.14 9.56
CA MET A 67 15.04 26.15 9.94
C MET A 67 16.25 26.10 9.01
N TYR A 68 16.93 27.24 8.93
CA TYR A 68 18.12 27.45 8.11
C TYR A 68 17.86 27.41 6.60
N ALA A 69 18.67 28.17 5.87
CA ALA A 69 18.75 28.17 4.41
C ALA A 69 20.24 28.24 4.02
N ASP A 70 21.08 27.49 4.74
CA ASP A 70 22.53 27.62 4.70
C ASP A 70 23.16 26.78 3.57
N TYR A 71 22.41 25.84 2.97
CA TYR A 71 22.87 25.04 1.84
C TYR A 71 23.18 25.88 0.60
N ALA A 72 22.27 26.76 0.17
CA ALA A 72 22.55 27.70 -0.92
C ALA A 72 23.47 28.84 -0.46
N ALA A 73 23.29 29.33 0.77
CA ALA A 73 24.02 30.50 1.26
C ALA A 73 25.54 30.26 1.41
N ARG A 74 26.00 29.00 1.42
CA ARG A 74 27.43 28.65 1.39
C ARG A 74 28.13 29.05 0.08
N LEU A 75 27.38 29.29 -1.00
CA LEU A 75 27.93 29.62 -2.31
C LEU A 75 27.97 31.14 -2.50
N THR A 76 29.14 31.69 -2.82
CA THR A 76 29.31 33.11 -3.17
C THR A 76 28.89 33.41 -4.62
N THR A 77 28.97 32.42 -5.49
CA THR A 77 28.54 32.49 -6.89
C THR A 77 27.91 31.16 -7.28
N ILE A 78 26.75 31.20 -7.94
CA ILE A 78 26.03 30.00 -8.39
C ILE A 78 26.78 29.43 -9.62
N PRO A 79 27.19 28.15 -9.61
CA PRO A 79 27.78 27.54 -10.79
C PRO A 79 26.73 27.41 -11.90
N THR A 80 27.10 27.76 -13.14
CA THR A 80 26.19 27.75 -14.31
C THR A 80 25.37 26.48 -14.49
N PRO A 81 25.89 25.25 -14.25
CA PRO A 81 25.09 24.03 -14.34
C PRO A 81 23.90 23.94 -13.38
N TYR A 82 23.82 24.76 -12.33
CA TYR A 82 22.76 24.73 -11.31
C TYR A 82 21.91 26.00 -11.28
N GLU A 83 22.10 26.90 -12.24
CA GLU A 83 21.25 28.08 -12.43
C GLU A 83 19.78 27.65 -12.61
N GLY A 84 18.86 28.34 -11.96
CA GLY A 84 17.43 28.01 -11.98
C GLY A 84 17.00 26.88 -11.03
N HIS A 85 17.90 25.99 -10.61
CA HIS A 85 17.57 24.92 -9.66
C HIS A 85 17.86 25.28 -8.20
N LEU A 86 19.00 25.94 -7.92
CA LEU A 86 19.44 26.21 -6.54
C LEU A 86 18.46 27.10 -5.76
N GLY A 87 17.84 28.09 -6.43
CA GLY A 87 16.85 28.97 -5.80
C GLY A 87 15.65 28.19 -5.27
N ASN A 88 15.03 27.36 -6.11
CA ASN A 88 13.91 26.51 -5.72
C ASN A 88 14.36 25.41 -4.74
N GLY A 89 15.54 24.84 -4.97
CA GLY A 89 16.12 23.78 -4.17
C GLY A 89 16.43 24.18 -2.72
N SER A 90 16.53 25.47 -2.40
CA SER A 90 16.83 25.95 -1.04
C SER A 90 15.79 26.93 -0.48
N ALA A 91 14.74 27.27 -1.22
CA ALA A 91 13.68 28.14 -0.72
C ALA A 91 12.84 27.41 0.34
N PRO A 92 12.68 27.94 1.57
CA PRO A 92 11.90 27.28 2.62
C PRO A 92 10.47 26.96 2.19
N SER A 93 9.78 27.88 1.52
CA SER A 93 8.43 27.67 0.99
C SER A 93 8.30 26.48 0.04
N ILE A 94 9.38 26.12 -0.66
CA ILE A 94 9.39 24.98 -1.58
C ILE A 94 9.55 23.67 -0.81
N ALA A 95 10.01 23.65 0.45
CA ALA A 95 10.05 22.42 1.24
C ALA A 95 8.65 21.82 1.42
N SER A 96 7.68 22.62 1.90
CA SER A 96 6.28 22.17 1.96
C SER A 96 5.64 22.04 0.58
N GLY A 97 5.94 22.95 -0.35
CA GLY A 97 5.38 22.94 -1.70
C GLY A 97 5.79 21.73 -2.53
N ARG A 98 7.03 21.25 -2.38
CA ARG A 98 7.55 20.08 -3.08
C ARG A 98 6.89 18.79 -2.58
N LEU A 99 6.63 18.67 -1.28
CA LEU A 99 5.83 17.56 -0.72
C LEU A 99 4.45 17.52 -1.38
N ALA A 100 3.75 18.66 -1.41
CA ALA A 100 2.43 18.76 -2.04
C ALA A 100 2.49 18.45 -3.55
N TYR A 101 3.49 18.97 -4.26
CA TYR A 101 3.68 18.72 -5.69
C TYR A 101 3.93 17.24 -6.01
N THR A 102 4.90 16.63 -5.32
CA THR A 102 5.33 15.25 -5.60
C THR A 102 4.25 14.23 -5.26
N LEU A 103 3.49 14.45 -4.18
CA LEU A 103 2.38 13.59 -3.75
C LEU A 103 1.03 13.98 -4.39
N GLY A 104 0.97 15.07 -5.15
CA GLY A 104 -0.25 15.58 -5.80
C GLY A 104 -1.33 16.08 -4.82
N LEU A 105 -0.94 16.63 -3.67
CA LEU A 105 -1.85 17.05 -2.61
C LEU A 105 -2.38 18.46 -2.84
N GLN A 106 -3.62 18.70 -2.45
CA GLN A 106 -4.35 19.96 -2.72
C GLN A 106 -4.79 20.70 -1.44
N GLY A 107 -4.35 20.26 -0.25
CA GLY A 107 -4.54 21.02 0.99
C GLY A 107 -3.54 22.19 1.14
N PRO A 108 -3.64 22.99 2.22
CA PRO A 108 -2.67 24.04 2.53
C PRO A 108 -1.27 23.45 2.69
N ALA A 109 -0.25 24.10 2.12
CA ALA A 109 1.14 23.70 2.25
C ALA A 109 1.97 24.85 2.85
N LEU A 110 2.26 24.76 4.14
CA LEU A 110 2.91 25.81 4.92
C LEU A 110 4.28 25.37 5.43
N THR A 111 5.26 26.26 5.29
CA THR A 111 6.56 26.17 5.95
C THR A 111 6.61 27.18 7.09
N ILE A 112 6.99 26.73 8.28
CA ILE A 112 6.90 27.49 9.52
C ILE A 112 8.29 27.61 10.15
N ASP A 113 8.67 28.83 10.54
CA ASP A 113 9.87 29.09 11.33
C ASP A 113 9.48 29.89 12.58
N THR A 114 9.41 29.18 13.70
CA THR A 114 9.35 29.75 15.05
C THR A 114 10.56 29.27 15.85
N ALA A 115 11.70 29.08 15.18
CA ALA A 115 12.88 28.44 15.72
C ALA A 115 12.59 27.05 16.35
N CYS A 116 13.02 26.82 17.58
CA CYS A 116 12.92 25.53 18.27
C CYS A 116 11.49 25.00 18.43
N SER A 117 10.47 25.88 18.40
CA SER A 117 9.05 25.49 18.53
C SER A 117 8.39 25.12 17.20
N SER A 118 9.11 25.21 16.07
CA SER A 118 8.52 25.13 14.71
C SER A 118 7.67 23.89 14.48
N SER A 119 8.14 22.69 14.82
CA SER A 119 7.36 21.45 14.63
C SER A 119 6.10 21.35 15.51
N LEU A 120 6.11 21.92 16.72
CA LEU A 120 4.89 21.94 17.57
C LEU A 120 3.89 22.99 17.07
N VAL A 121 4.37 24.15 16.62
CA VAL A 121 3.50 25.15 15.99
C VAL A 121 2.90 24.61 14.69
N ALA A 122 3.68 23.86 13.92
CA ALA A 122 3.20 23.17 12.72
C ALA A 122 2.07 22.19 13.05
N LEU A 123 2.25 21.34 14.07
CA LEU A 123 1.20 20.42 14.50
C LEU A 123 -0.03 21.16 15.05
N HIS A 124 0.16 22.25 15.81
CA HIS A 124 -0.95 23.07 16.29
C HIS A 124 -1.79 23.60 15.10
N LEU A 125 -1.15 24.16 14.08
CA LEU A 125 -1.84 24.66 12.89
C LEU A 125 -2.49 23.54 12.06
N ALA A 126 -1.86 22.37 11.97
CA ALA A 126 -2.46 21.19 11.35
C ALA A 126 -3.75 20.76 12.07
N CYS A 127 -3.74 20.71 13.40
CA CYS A 127 -4.94 20.44 14.21
C CYS A 127 -6.03 21.48 13.96
N GLN A 128 -5.69 22.77 13.85
CA GLN A 128 -6.65 23.82 13.55
C GLN A 128 -7.26 23.65 12.15
N SER A 129 -6.44 23.36 11.13
CA SER A 129 -6.91 23.09 9.76
C SER A 129 -7.86 21.89 9.70
N LEU A 130 -7.54 20.81 10.43
CA LEU A 130 -8.41 19.64 10.56
C LEU A 130 -9.74 19.98 11.27
N HIS A 131 -9.72 20.74 12.36
CA HIS A 131 -10.94 21.15 13.06
C HIS A 131 -11.82 22.08 12.21
N ASN A 132 -11.21 22.91 11.36
CA ASN A 132 -11.92 23.81 10.46
C ASN A 132 -12.35 23.13 9.14
N HIS A 133 -12.03 21.85 8.94
CA HIS A 133 -12.25 21.12 7.69
C HIS A 133 -11.62 21.80 6.46
N GLU A 134 -10.51 22.53 6.65
CA GLU A 134 -9.65 23.03 5.57
C GLU A 134 -8.84 21.88 4.94
N THR A 135 -8.58 20.86 5.74
CA THR A 135 -7.90 19.61 5.39
C THR A 135 -8.60 18.40 6.03
N ASP A 136 -8.45 17.23 5.42
CA ASP A 136 -8.98 15.96 5.93
C ASP A 136 -7.90 15.05 6.55
N LEU A 137 -6.66 15.21 6.11
CA LEU A 137 -5.47 14.49 6.56
C LEU A 137 -4.27 15.45 6.51
N ALA A 138 -3.42 15.53 7.52
CA ALA A 138 -2.29 16.45 7.51
C ALA A 138 -0.97 15.74 7.80
N LEU A 139 0.03 16.03 6.96
CA LEU A 139 1.42 15.67 7.22
C LEU A 139 2.09 16.85 7.94
N THR A 140 2.61 16.61 9.13
CA THR A 140 3.14 17.68 9.99
C THR A 140 4.39 17.26 10.74
N GLY A 141 5.32 18.19 10.96
CA GLY A 141 6.53 17.91 11.72
C GLY A 141 7.61 18.95 11.50
N GLY A 142 8.87 18.53 11.39
CA GLY A 142 9.94 19.46 11.08
C GLY A 142 11.27 18.80 10.71
N VAL A 143 12.15 19.62 10.16
CA VAL A 143 13.48 19.23 9.70
C VAL A 143 14.50 20.31 10.03
N ALA A 144 15.70 19.89 10.40
CA ALA A 144 16.87 20.76 10.49
C ALA A 144 18.13 19.97 10.12
N ILE A 145 18.81 20.42 9.06
CA ILE A 145 20.11 19.91 8.61
C ILE A 145 21.08 21.08 8.55
N MET A 146 22.28 20.92 9.11
CA MET A 146 23.29 21.96 9.23
C MET A 146 24.30 21.83 8.09
N SER A 147 23.98 22.41 6.92
CA SER A 147 24.86 22.36 5.75
C SER A 147 26.15 23.19 5.92
N ALA A 148 26.18 24.10 6.90
CA ALA A 148 27.34 24.89 7.26
C ALA A 148 27.48 24.99 8.80
N PRO A 149 28.70 25.23 9.33
CA PRO A 149 28.93 25.32 10.78
C PRO A 149 28.45 26.65 11.41
N GLY A 150 27.62 27.43 10.71
CA GLY A 150 27.25 28.81 11.08
C GLY A 150 26.64 28.90 12.48
N VAL A 151 25.67 28.03 12.77
CA VAL A 151 24.97 28.00 14.08
C VAL A 151 25.94 27.71 15.24
N PHE A 152 26.93 26.85 15.04
CA PHE A 152 27.97 26.59 16.06
C PHE A 152 28.85 27.81 16.29
N VAL A 153 29.20 28.55 15.24
CA VAL A 153 30.02 29.77 15.35
C VAL A 153 29.25 30.86 16.08
N GLU A 154 27.98 31.07 15.73
CA GLU A 154 27.13 32.09 16.33
C GLU A 154 26.90 31.83 17.82
N PHE A 155 26.44 30.63 18.19
CA PHE A 155 26.16 30.31 19.59
C PHE A 155 27.42 30.19 20.44
N SER A 156 28.59 29.89 19.84
CA SER A 156 29.86 29.99 20.55
C SER A 156 30.16 31.43 21.00
N ARG A 157 29.80 32.44 20.20
CA ARG A 157 30.00 33.86 20.60
C ARG A 157 29.09 34.27 21.75
N GLN A 158 27.92 33.66 21.83
CA GLN A 158 26.94 33.86 22.89
C GLN A 158 27.22 33.03 24.15
N ARG A 159 28.20 32.12 24.10
CA ARG A 159 28.47 31.11 25.15
C ARG A 159 27.25 30.23 25.46
N GLY A 160 26.43 29.95 24.45
CA GLY A 160 25.22 29.14 24.60
C GLY A 160 25.42 27.64 24.42
N LEU A 161 26.61 27.19 23.99
CA LEU A 161 26.89 25.78 23.70
C LEU A 161 27.55 25.08 24.89
N ALA A 162 27.14 23.85 25.16
CA ALA A 162 27.88 22.97 26.06
C ALA A 162 29.26 22.67 25.43
N PRO A 163 30.38 22.85 26.15
CA PRO A 163 31.72 22.55 25.62
C PRO A 163 31.90 21.09 25.16
N ASP A 164 31.22 20.15 25.82
CA ASP A 164 31.21 18.72 25.47
C ASP A 164 30.13 18.35 24.44
N GLY A 165 29.30 19.34 24.02
CA GLY A 165 28.22 19.17 23.06
C GLY A 165 27.03 18.36 23.56
N ARG A 166 26.88 18.16 24.88
CA ARG A 166 25.77 17.38 25.45
C ARG A 166 24.74 18.29 26.11
N CYS A 167 23.46 18.07 25.83
CA CYS A 167 22.39 18.68 26.62
C CYS A 167 22.26 17.92 27.95
N LYS A 168 22.35 18.63 29.08
CA LYS A 168 22.27 18.05 30.43
C LYS A 168 21.03 18.60 31.16
N PRO A 169 19.82 18.35 30.64
CA PRO A 169 18.61 19.04 31.07
C PRO A 169 18.35 18.83 32.56
N PHE A 170 18.20 19.93 33.28
CA PHE A 170 17.89 20.02 34.71
C PHE A 170 18.96 19.45 35.63
N ALA A 171 20.15 19.12 35.13
CA ALA A 171 21.29 18.70 35.94
C ALA A 171 22.03 19.90 36.55
N ALA A 172 22.71 19.73 37.68
CA ALA A 172 23.63 20.75 38.20
C ALA A 172 24.78 21.08 37.23
N ALA A 173 25.15 20.14 36.37
CA ALA A 173 26.19 20.30 35.36
C ALA A 173 25.72 20.97 34.05
N ALA A 174 24.49 21.48 33.99
CA ALA A 174 23.93 22.16 32.82
C ALA A 174 24.72 23.42 32.42
N ASP A 175 25.41 23.35 31.29
CA ASP A 175 26.39 24.33 30.82
C ASP A 175 26.17 24.79 29.36
N GLY A 176 25.00 24.49 28.78
CA GLY A 176 24.58 24.93 27.46
C GLY A 176 23.91 23.84 26.62
N THR A 177 23.57 24.19 25.38
CA THR A 177 22.92 23.26 24.44
C THR A 177 23.97 22.50 23.61
N GLY A 178 23.66 21.24 23.28
CA GLY A 178 24.31 20.48 22.21
C GLY A 178 23.45 20.53 20.95
N TRP A 179 23.97 20.99 19.82
CA TRP A 179 23.21 21.04 18.57
C TRP A 179 23.20 19.71 17.85
N SER A 180 22.05 19.40 17.25
CA SER A 180 21.87 18.21 16.44
C SER A 180 20.97 18.44 15.24
N GLU A 181 21.05 17.53 14.29
CA GLU A 181 20.19 17.45 13.10
C GLU A 181 19.04 16.46 13.30
N GLY A 182 17.99 16.59 12.51
CA GLY A 182 16.92 15.60 12.48
C GLY A 182 15.79 15.96 11.52
N VAL A 183 15.05 14.93 11.12
CA VAL A 183 13.79 15.03 10.39
C VAL A 183 12.77 14.15 11.09
N GLY A 184 11.54 14.65 11.24
CA GLY A 184 10.44 13.87 11.80
C GLY A 184 9.12 14.39 11.28
N LEU A 185 8.24 13.48 10.88
CA LEU A 185 6.91 13.78 10.39
C LEU A 185 5.88 12.89 11.09
N LEU A 186 4.67 13.39 11.18
CA LEU A 186 3.48 12.76 11.72
C LEU A 186 2.38 12.87 10.69
N LEU A 187 1.61 11.81 10.50
CA LEU A 187 0.36 11.86 9.77
C LEU A 187 -0.79 11.96 10.78
N VAL A 188 -1.58 13.02 10.69
CA VAL A 188 -2.66 13.31 11.65
C VAL A 188 -3.98 13.54 10.93
N GLU A 189 -5.05 13.00 11.50
CA GLU A 189 -6.42 13.24 11.06
C GLU A 189 -7.35 13.32 12.28
N ARG A 190 -8.61 13.66 12.06
CA ARG A 190 -9.62 13.64 13.13
C ARG A 190 -9.84 12.19 13.58
N LEU A 191 -9.95 11.93 14.89
CA LEU A 191 -10.17 10.58 15.42
C LEU A 191 -11.42 9.88 14.83
N SER A 192 -12.47 10.64 14.51
CA SER A 192 -13.66 10.12 13.83
C SER A 192 -13.36 9.58 12.43
N ASP A 193 -12.39 10.18 11.75
CA ASP A 193 -12.04 9.87 10.37
C ASP A 193 -11.08 8.70 10.34
N ALA A 194 -10.09 8.66 11.24
CA ALA A 194 -9.25 7.48 11.45
C ALA A 194 -10.09 6.23 11.70
N ARG A 195 -11.11 6.33 12.56
CA ARG A 195 -12.03 5.21 12.83
C ARG A 195 -12.86 4.82 11.62
N ARG A 196 -13.40 5.81 10.88
CA ARG A 196 -14.19 5.56 9.67
C ARG A 196 -13.34 4.87 8.59
N ASN A 197 -12.09 5.27 8.46
CA ASN A 197 -11.17 4.78 7.44
C ASN A 197 -10.42 3.51 7.88
N GLY A 198 -10.54 3.09 9.14
CA GLY A 198 -9.82 1.95 9.69
C GLY A 198 -8.32 2.18 9.87
N HIS A 199 -7.88 3.44 9.97
CA HIS A 199 -6.47 3.79 10.14
C HIS A 199 -6.00 3.55 11.59
N PRO A 200 -4.76 3.06 11.78
CA PRO A 200 -4.20 2.82 13.11
C PRO A 200 -4.00 4.14 13.88
N VAL A 201 -4.52 4.20 15.11
CA VAL A 201 -4.36 5.36 15.99
C VAL A 201 -3.23 5.08 16.98
N LEU A 202 -2.08 5.75 16.81
CA LEU A 202 -0.93 5.59 17.71
C LEU A 202 -1.09 6.37 19.02
N ALA A 203 -1.63 7.58 18.93
CA ALA A 203 -1.95 8.46 20.06
C ALA A 203 -2.96 9.53 19.62
N ILE A 204 -3.50 10.28 20.59
CA ILE A 204 -4.44 11.37 20.36
C ILE A 204 -3.82 12.69 20.81
N VAL A 205 -3.83 13.70 19.95
CA VAL A 205 -3.58 15.09 20.36
C VAL A 205 -4.86 15.61 21.03
N ARG A 206 -4.84 15.74 22.36
CA ARG A 206 -6.01 16.15 23.14
C ARG A 206 -6.23 17.65 23.17
N GLY A 207 -5.15 18.42 23.13
CA GLY A 207 -5.19 19.88 23.11
C GLY A 207 -3.79 20.45 22.92
N SER A 208 -3.73 21.69 22.45
CA SER A 208 -2.47 22.42 22.30
C SER A 208 -2.70 23.92 22.44
N ALA A 209 -1.64 24.65 22.75
CA ALA A 209 -1.60 26.10 22.78
C ALA A 209 -0.26 26.64 22.28
N VAL A 210 -0.29 27.84 21.73
CA VAL A 210 0.88 28.60 21.29
C VAL A 210 0.76 30.04 21.80
N ASN A 211 1.82 30.57 22.40
CA ASN A 211 1.86 31.97 22.84
C ASN A 211 3.25 32.62 22.61
N GLN A 212 3.46 33.80 23.18
CA GLN A 212 4.68 34.58 23.04
C GLN A 212 5.18 35.10 24.40
N ASP A 213 6.50 35.12 24.58
CA ASP A 213 7.18 35.69 25.74
C ASP A 213 7.01 37.21 25.84
N GLY A 214 6.77 37.87 24.70
CA GLY A 214 6.56 39.32 24.63
C GLY A 214 7.79 40.10 25.08
N ALA A 215 7.60 41.14 25.88
CA ALA A 215 8.68 41.98 26.40
C ALA A 215 9.36 41.33 27.62
N SER A 216 10.15 40.28 27.38
CA SER A 216 10.95 39.59 28.40
C SER A 216 12.28 40.33 28.70
N ASN A 217 13.13 39.75 29.55
CA ASN A 217 14.43 40.33 29.95
C ASN A 217 15.50 40.36 28.82
N GLY A 218 15.11 40.04 27.59
CA GLY A 218 15.92 40.07 26.39
C GLY A 218 15.27 39.21 25.31
N LEU A 219 15.45 39.55 24.03
CA LEU A 219 14.77 38.86 22.92
C LEU A 219 14.87 37.33 22.98
N THR A 220 16.01 36.82 23.44
CA THR A 220 16.32 35.39 23.52
C THR A 220 16.19 34.80 24.93
N ALA A 221 15.79 35.61 25.91
CA ALA A 221 15.62 35.17 27.30
C ALA A 221 14.21 34.61 27.51
N PRO A 222 14.08 33.37 28.02
CA PRO A 222 12.77 32.75 28.21
C PRO A 222 11.95 33.45 29.32
N ASN A 223 10.62 33.34 29.24
CA ASN A 223 9.70 33.93 30.23
C ASN A 223 8.87 32.88 30.98
N GLY A 224 9.14 32.69 32.27
CA GLY A 224 8.43 31.73 33.13
C GLY A 224 6.91 31.93 33.18
N PRO A 225 6.38 33.15 33.39
CA PRO A 225 4.95 33.43 33.32
C PRO A 225 4.31 33.03 31.98
N SER A 226 4.94 33.34 30.84
CA SER A 226 4.43 32.92 29.52
C SER A 226 4.42 31.39 29.35
N GLN A 227 5.41 30.69 29.90
CA GLN A 227 5.41 29.22 29.93
C GLN A 227 4.30 28.64 30.81
N GLN A 228 3.97 29.28 31.94
CA GLN A 228 2.82 28.87 32.77
C GLN A 228 1.52 29.04 32.00
N LEU A 229 1.33 30.19 31.35
CA LEU A 229 0.12 30.49 30.58
C LEU A 229 -0.08 29.52 29.41
N VAL A 230 0.95 29.20 28.63
CA VAL A 230 0.80 28.25 27.51
C VAL A 230 0.46 26.83 27.98
N ILE A 231 0.95 26.43 29.16
CA ILE A 231 0.58 25.16 29.80
C ILE A 231 -0.89 25.18 30.20
N GLU A 232 -1.33 26.24 30.88
CA GLU A 232 -2.72 26.42 31.32
C GLU A 232 -3.69 26.46 30.14
N ASP A 233 -3.35 27.17 29.05
CA ASP A 233 -4.14 27.25 27.83
C ASP A 233 -4.25 25.89 27.14
N ALA A 234 -3.17 25.11 27.08
CA ALA A 234 -3.19 23.76 26.50
C ALA A 234 -4.04 22.79 27.33
N LEU A 235 -3.98 22.88 28.66
CA LEU A 235 -4.84 22.12 29.59
C LEU A 235 -6.32 22.50 29.41
N ALA A 236 -6.62 23.80 29.29
CA ALA A 236 -7.96 24.29 29.03
C ALA A 236 -8.49 23.83 27.67
N SER A 237 -7.67 23.89 26.62
CA SER A 237 -7.96 23.37 25.28
C SER A 237 -8.27 21.87 25.31
N ALA A 238 -7.49 21.10 26.08
CA ALA A 238 -7.69 19.66 26.25
C ALA A 238 -8.86 19.29 27.19
N ARG A 239 -9.37 20.27 27.95
CA ARG A 239 -10.34 20.12 29.05
C ARG A 239 -9.87 19.13 30.12
N LEU A 240 -8.61 19.26 30.54
CA LEU A 240 -7.97 18.39 31.52
C LEU A 240 -7.49 19.19 32.73
N ALA A 241 -7.52 18.57 33.91
CA ALA A 241 -6.81 19.07 35.07
C ALA A 241 -5.32 18.72 34.98
N ALA A 242 -4.44 19.57 35.56
CA ALA A 242 -2.99 19.34 35.51
C ALA A 242 -2.56 18.00 36.15
N ALA A 243 -3.28 17.55 37.19
CA ALA A 243 -3.02 16.27 37.86
C ALA A 243 -3.38 15.02 37.02
N GLU A 244 -4.00 15.20 35.85
CA GLU A 244 -4.30 14.14 34.88
C GLU A 244 -3.18 13.91 33.85
N VAL A 245 -2.16 14.76 33.80
CA VAL A 245 -0.98 14.56 32.95
C VAL A 245 0.11 13.90 33.77
N ASP A 246 0.65 12.77 33.30
CA ASP A 246 1.59 11.93 34.05
C ASP A 246 3.04 12.39 33.89
N VAL A 247 3.39 12.81 32.68
CA VAL A 247 4.77 13.12 32.27
C VAL A 247 4.82 14.34 31.38
N VAL A 248 5.88 15.14 31.52
CA VAL A 248 6.25 16.21 30.58
C VAL A 248 7.58 15.85 29.91
N GLU A 249 7.52 15.76 28.58
CA GLU A 249 8.67 15.90 27.70
C GLU A 249 8.96 17.39 27.53
N ALA A 250 9.96 17.86 28.27
CA ALA A 250 10.28 19.27 28.35
C ALA A 250 11.02 19.80 27.12
N HIS A 251 11.07 21.13 27.01
CA HIS A 251 12.00 21.79 26.11
C HIS A 251 13.45 21.47 26.54
N GLY A 252 13.78 21.57 27.82
CA GLY A 252 14.95 20.98 28.48
C GLY A 252 16.23 21.00 27.65
N THR A 253 16.82 22.18 27.48
CA THR A 253 17.99 22.38 26.61
C THR A 253 19.32 22.22 27.32
N GLY A 254 19.34 22.05 28.65
CA GLY A 254 20.59 21.97 29.40
C GLY A 254 21.22 23.34 29.64
N THR A 255 20.43 24.42 29.56
CA THR A 255 20.94 25.79 29.70
C THR A 255 20.81 26.27 31.14
N THR A 256 21.85 26.93 31.65
CA THR A 256 21.91 27.39 33.05
C THR A 256 20.77 28.34 33.43
N LEU A 257 20.25 29.12 32.47
CA LEU A 257 19.13 30.03 32.67
C LEU A 257 17.77 29.39 32.35
N GLY A 258 17.67 28.62 31.26
CA GLY A 258 16.40 28.11 30.77
C GLY A 258 15.83 26.98 31.62
N ASP A 259 16.68 26.03 32.03
CA ASP A 259 16.24 24.85 32.77
C ASP A 259 15.56 25.23 34.11
N PRO A 260 16.08 26.16 34.93
CA PRO A 260 15.39 26.59 36.14
C PRO A 260 14.05 27.28 35.87
N ILE A 261 13.96 28.09 34.81
CA ILE A 261 12.73 28.80 34.45
C ILE A 261 11.63 27.81 34.05
N GLU A 262 11.97 26.81 33.23
CA GLU A 262 11.04 25.78 32.80
C GLU A 262 10.59 24.90 33.97
N ALA A 263 11.53 24.41 34.79
CA ALA A 263 11.18 23.58 35.95
C ALA A 263 10.26 24.33 36.93
N GLN A 264 10.51 25.62 37.17
CA GLN A 264 9.64 26.44 38.02
C GLN A 264 8.25 26.64 37.42
N ALA A 265 8.14 26.82 36.09
CA ALA A 265 6.84 26.92 35.42
C ALA A 265 6.05 25.60 35.55
N LEU A 266 6.71 24.45 35.42
CA LEU A 266 6.10 23.13 35.61
C LEU A 266 5.68 22.88 37.07
N ILE A 267 6.51 23.27 38.04
CA ILE A 267 6.17 23.21 39.48
C ILE A 267 4.97 24.10 39.79
N ALA A 268 4.91 25.31 39.22
CA ALA A 268 3.82 26.26 39.43
C ALA A 268 2.50 25.85 38.77
N THR A 269 2.53 24.96 37.78
CA THR A 269 1.34 24.47 37.08
C THR A 269 1.04 23.02 37.48
N TYR A 270 1.74 22.06 36.87
CA TYR A 270 1.58 20.64 37.11
C TYR A 270 1.92 20.19 38.53
N GLY A 271 2.92 20.80 39.17
CA GLY A 271 3.40 20.40 40.50
C GLY A 271 2.44 20.72 41.66
N ARG A 272 1.37 21.49 41.41
CA ARG A 272 0.38 21.87 42.42
C ARG A 272 -0.72 20.82 42.55
N GLN A 273 -1.22 20.64 43.78
CA GLN A 273 -2.40 19.80 44.08
C GLN A 273 -2.32 18.35 43.56
N ARG A 274 -1.12 17.79 43.43
CA ARG A 274 -0.92 16.37 43.10
C ARG A 274 -0.85 15.50 44.36
N PRO A 275 -1.34 14.26 44.31
CA PRO A 275 -1.02 13.24 45.30
C PRO A 275 0.49 13.00 45.39
N ALA A 276 1.02 12.82 46.61
CA ALA A 276 2.45 12.66 46.85
C ALA A 276 3.03 11.38 46.22
N ASP A 277 2.20 10.36 46.01
CA ASP A 277 2.53 9.09 45.35
C ASP A 277 2.45 9.16 43.82
N ARG A 278 2.02 10.29 43.25
CA ARG A 278 1.88 10.49 41.79
C ARG A 278 2.46 11.83 41.33
N PRO A 279 3.78 12.06 41.52
CA PRO A 279 4.43 13.26 41.02
C PRO A 279 4.37 13.31 39.49
N LEU A 280 4.46 14.53 38.93
CA LEU A 280 4.68 14.70 37.51
C LEU A 280 6.08 14.20 37.17
N ARG A 281 6.20 13.30 36.20
CA ARG A 281 7.49 12.85 35.68
C ARG A 281 8.05 13.86 34.68
N LEU A 282 9.35 14.11 34.71
CA LEU A 282 10.01 15.11 33.86
C LEU A 282 11.24 14.54 33.18
N GLY A 283 11.38 14.76 31.87
CA GLY A 283 12.58 14.41 31.11
C GLY A 283 12.69 15.18 29.79
N SER A 284 13.79 14.98 29.06
CA SER A 284 13.99 15.55 27.72
C SER A 284 14.82 14.62 26.83
N ILE A 285 14.32 14.37 25.61
CA ILE A 285 14.97 13.60 24.55
C ILE A 285 16.30 14.23 24.12
N LYS A 286 16.49 15.53 24.38
CA LYS A 286 17.71 16.25 24.01
C LYS A 286 18.93 15.71 24.75
N SER A 287 18.74 15.07 25.90
CA SER A 287 19.82 14.36 26.59
C SER A 287 20.35 13.15 25.81
N ASN A 288 19.54 12.57 24.91
CA ASN A 288 19.90 11.43 24.07
C ASN A 288 20.42 11.87 22.70
N LEU A 289 19.69 12.76 22.04
CA LEU A 289 19.91 13.12 20.63
C LEU A 289 20.56 14.49 20.44
N GLY A 290 20.71 15.28 21.51
CA GLY A 290 20.97 16.72 21.41
C GLY A 290 19.73 17.51 20.93
N HIS A 291 19.89 18.80 20.67
CA HIS A 291 18.80 19.66 20.25
C HIS A 291 18.65 19.65 18.72
N THR A 292 17.65 18.92 18.23
CA THR A 292 17.32 18.77 16.79
C THR A 292 16.57 19.97 16.19
N GLN A 293 16.78 21.16 16.75
CA GLN A 293 16.29 22.45 16.24
C GLN A 293 14.79 22.43 15.85
N ALA A 294 14.43 22.67 14.58
CA ALA A 294 13.04 22.71 14.12
C ALA A 294 12.31 21.36 14.33
N ALA A 295 13.04 20.24 14.31
CA ALA A 295 12.53 18.89 14.55
C ALA A 295 12.45 18.52 16.05
N ALA A 296 12.83 19.41 16.97
CA ALA A 296 12.90 19.10 18.40
C ALA A 296 11.55 18.74 19.02
N GLY A 297 10.48 19.45 18.63
CA GLY A 297 9.13 19.19 19.12
C GLY A 297 8.60 17.83 18.69
N VAL A 298 8.67 17.54 17.39
CA VAL A 298 8.24 16.25 16.83
C VAL A 298 9.04 15.07 17.37
N ALA A 299 10.35 15.23 17.61
CA ALA A 299 11.15 14.20 18.26
C ALA A 299 10.64 13.88 19.68
N GLY A 300 10.26 14.91 20.45
CA GLY A 300 9.62 14.73 21.76
C GLY A 300 8.27 14.02 21.68
N ILE A 301 7.45 14.34 20.67
CA ILE A 301 6.18 13.64 20.42
C ILE A 301 6.44 12.16 20.12
N ILE A 302 7.35 11.85 19.19
CA ILE A 302 7.68 10.47 18.82
C ILE A 302 8.12 9.67 20.05
N LYS A 303 9.01 10.23 20.88
CA LYS A 303 9.41 9.59 22.15
C LYS A 303 8.22 9.29 23.06
N MET A 304 7.28 10.23 23.21
CA MET A 304 6.13 10.04 24.08
C MET A 304 5.10 9.06 23.52
N VAL A 305 4.90 9.04 22.20
CA VAL A 305 4.06 8.02 21.55
C VAL A 305 4.66 6.62 21.76
N GLU A 306 5.96 6.45 21.53
CA GLU A 306 6.64 5.17 21.79
C GLU A 306 6.62 4.79 23.27
N ALA A 307 6.81 5.75 24.18
CA ALA A 307 6.68 5.53 25.62
C ALA A 307 5.28 5.02 26.02
N MET A 308 4.22 5.56 25.40
CA MET A 308 2.85 5.09 25.61
C MET A 308 2.64 3.67 25.08
N ARG A 309 3.15 3.36 23.88
CA ARG A 309 3.04 2.04 23.24
C ARG A 309 3.77 0.96 24.02
N HIS A 310 4.96 1.27 24.53
CA HIS A 310 5.78 0.34 25.31
C HIS A 310 5.42 0.33 26.81
N GLY A 311 4.61 1.27 27.30
CA GLY A 311 4.26 1.37 28.72
C GLY A 311 5.47 1.63 29.62
N VAL A 312 6.44 2.42 29.13
CA VAL A 312 7.72 2.69 29.81
C VAL A 312 8.08 4.16 29.61
N LEU A 313 8.52 4.83 30.68
CA LEU A 313 9.13 6.16 30.63
C LEU A 313 10.66 6.03 30.60
N PRO A 314 11.34 6.38 29.50
CA PRO A 314 12.79 6.32 29.40
C PRO A 314 13.47 7.36 30.30
N ARG A 315 14.65 7.01 30.83
CA ARG A 315 15.47 7.95 31.62
C ARG A 315 15.94 9.15 30.80
N THR A 316 16.04 10.31 31.43
CA THR A 316 16.82 11.46 30.96
C THR A 316 18.29 11.26 31.33
N LEU A 317 19.20 11.55 30.41
CA LEU A 317 20.64 11.32 30.60
C LEU A 317 21.34 12.52 31.23
N HIS A 318 22.55 12.28 31.75
CA HIS A 318 23.49 13.28 32.26
C HIS A 318 23.03 14.04 33.52
N VAL A 319 22.20 13.40 34.34
CA VAL A 319 21.76 13.92 35.64
C VAL A 319 22.47 13.13 36.75
N ASP A 320 23.60 13.64 37.22
CA ASP A 320 24.25 13.12 38.44
C ASP A 320 23.52 13.64 39.69
N GLU A 321 23.17 14.92 39.69
CA GLU A 321 22.30 15.56 40.66
C GLU A 321 21.43 16.64 39.98
N PRO A 322 20.19 16.88 40.44
CA PRO A 322 19.33 17.95 39.92
C PRO A 322 19.94 19.34 40.17
N THR A 323 19.61 20.31 39.32
CA THR A 323 20.10 21.68 39.46
C THR A 323 19.69 22.31 40.80
N PRO A 324 20.62 22.93 41.55
CA PRO A 324 20.31 23.59 42.82
C PRO A 324 19.59 24.93 42.66
N HIS A 325 19.42 25.40 41.41
CA HIS A 325 18.72 26.64 41.09
C HIS A 325 17.18 26.47 41.04
N VAL A 326 16.69 25.27 41.34
CA VAL A 326 15.26 24.93 41.42
C VAL A 326 14.98 24.37 42.81
N ASP A 327 13.93 24.88 43.46
CA ASP A 327 13.39 24.27 44.67
C ASP A 327 12.47 23.09 44.29
N TRP A 328 13.07 21.91 44.09
CA TRP A 328 12.35 20.68 43.75
C TRP A 328 11.37 20.23 44.84
N SER A 329 11.50 20.75 46.07
CA SER A 329 10.58 20.43 47.17
C SER A 329 9.28 21.25 47.13
N ALA A 330 9.23 22.31 46.32
CA ALA A 330 8.09 23.23 46.24
C ALA A 330 6.87 22.64 45.50
N GLY A 331 7.01 21.51 44.80
CA GLY A 331 5.90 20.82 44.13
C GLY A 331 6.23 19.38 43.79
N ALA A 332 5.20 18.61 43.46
CA ALA A 332 5.34 17.18 43.17
C ALA A 332 5.79 16.96 41.71
N VAL A 333 7.05 17.27 41.41
CA VAL A 333 7.71 17.04 40.10
C VAL A 333 8.99 16.24 40.33
N GLU A 334 9.19 15.17 39.57
CA GLU A 334 10.32 14.25 39.72
C GLU A 334 11.01 14.01 38.37
N LEU A 335 12.33 14.23 38.33
CA LEU A 335 13.15 13.95 37.15
C LEU A 335 13.28 12.44 36.92
N LEU A 336 13.15 12.02 35.66
CA LEU A 336 13.33 10.63 35.23
C LEU A 336 14.82 10.24 35.18
N THR A 337 15.49 10.15 36.32
CA THR A 337 16.90 9.71 36.40
C THR A 337 17.09 8.22 36.09
N GLU A 338 16.02 7.44 36.21
CA GLU A 338 15.95 6.03 35.87
C GLU A 338 14.77 5.74 34.94
N GLN A 339 14.85 4.62 34.22
CA GLN A 339 13.73 4.13 33.41
C GLN A 339 12.68 3.54 34.35
N VAL A 340 11.42 3.95 34.19
CA VAL A 340 10.32 3.47 35.03
C VAL A 340 9.17 2.92 34.18
N SER A 341 8.46 1.92 34.70
CA SER A 341 7.21 1.47 34.09
C SER A 341 6.16 2.59 34.10
N TRP A 342 5.37 2.71 33.04
CA TRP A 342 4.18 3.55 32.99
C TRP A 342 2.93 2.66 33.12
N PRO A 343 2.47 2.34 34.33
CA PRO A 343 1.46 1.31 34.54
C PRO A 343 0.10 1.70 33.97
N GLU A 344 -0.71 0.70 33.64
CA GLU A 344 -2.14 0.90 33.38
C GLU A 344 -2.87 1.09 34.71
N THR A 345 -3.64 2.17 34.81
CA THR A 345 -4.34 2.55 36.06
C THR A 345 -5.86 2.62 35.89
N GLY A 346 -6.37 2.22 34.72
CA GLY A 346 -7.75 2.46 34.29
C GLY A 346 -7.99 3.88 33.73
N GLN A 347 -7.00 4.78 33.85
CA GLN A 347 -6.97 6.07 33.16
C GLN A 347 -6.02 5.99 31.95
N ALA A 348 -6.34 6.71 30.88
CA ALA A 348 -5.47 6.79 29.71
C ALA A 348 -4.15 7.48 30.09
N ARG A 349 -3.02 6.91 29.64
CA ARG A 349 -1.69 7.53 29.80
C ARG A 349 -1.68 8.88 29.10
N ARG A 350 -1.21 9.94 29.78
CA ARG A 350 -1.16 11.29 29.21
C ARG A 350 0.22 11.93 29.39
N ALA A 351 0.77 12.41 28.29
CA ALA A 351 2.02 13.18 28.27
C ALA A 351 1.76 14.59 27.77
N ALA A 352 2.57 15.54 28.22
CA ALA A 352 2.67 16.83 27.56
C ALA A 352 4.06 17.02 26.93
N VAL A 353 4.12 17.78 25.85
CA VAL A 353 5.35 18.11 25.12
C VAL A 353 5.48 19.62 25.02
N SER A 354 6.61 20.16 25.51
CA SER A 354 6.93 21.59 25.45
C SER A 354 8.01 21.87 24.43
N SER A 355 7.88 22.98 23.69
CA SER A 355 9.00 23.56 22.95
C SER A 355 8.95 25.08 22.93
N PHE A 356 10.06 25.71 23.29
CA PHE A 356 10.17 27.16 23.45
C PHE A 356 11.20 27.70 22.47
N GLY A 357 10.74 28.50 21.51
CA GLY A 357 11.57 29.10 20.48
C GLY A 357 12.43 30.23 21.03
N ILE A 358 13.67 30.36 20.53
CA ILE A 358 14.56 31.46 20.91
C ILE A 358 14.02 32.85 20.51
N SER A 359 13.02 32.90 19.62
CA SER A 359 12.27 34.11 19.26
C SER A 359 11.13 34.45 20.23
N GLY A 360 10.98 33.70 21.32
CA GLY A 360 9.95 33.86 22.36
C GLY A 360 8.65 33.12 22.10
N THR A 361 8.48 32.46 20.94
CA THR A 361 7.26 31.68 20.66
C THR A 361 7.27 30.38 21.45
N ASN A 362 6.26 30.15 22.28
CA ASN A 362 6.13 28.92 23.06
C ASN A 362 5.02 28.05 22.50
N ALA A 363 5.23 26.73 22.52
CA ALA A 363 4.19 25.75 22.21
C ALA A 363 4.14 24.66 23.28
N HIS A 364 2.93 24.28 23.67
CA HIS A 364 2.67 23.17 24.59
C HIS A 364 1.52 22.32 24.07
N LEU A 365 1.70 21.01 24.07
CA LEU A 365 0.73 20.05 23.52
C LEU A 365 0.53 18.88 24.46
N ILE A 366 -0.71 18.38 24.55
CA ILE A 366 -1.09 17.25 25.39
C ILE A 366 -1.45 16.06 24.50
N LEU A 367 -0.75 14.95 24.70
CA LEU A 367 -0.96 13.65 24.09
C LEU A 367 -1.71 12.73 25.05
N GLU A 368 -2.60 11.91 24.51
CA GLU A 368 -3.29 10.85 25.23
C GLU A 368 -3.13 9.52 24.48
N GLN A 369 -3.00 8.45 25.26
CA GLN A 369 -2.98 7.08 24.76
C GLN A 369 -4.20 6.80 23.89
N ALA A 370 -3.99 6.19 22.73
CA ALA A 370 -5.10 5.68 21.92
C ALA A 370 -5.93 4.68 22.76
N PRO A 371 -7.27 4.64 22.61
CA PRO A 371 -8.07 3.60 23.22
C PRO A 371 -7.50 2.24 22.83
N ALA A 372 -7.45 1.29 23.78
CA ALA A 372 -7.12 -0.08 23.43
C ALA A 372 -8.02 -0.49 22.28
N SER A 373 -7.43 -0.97 21.19
CA SER A 373 -8.17 -1.55 20.09
C SER A 373 -8.92 -2.74 20.67
N THR A 374 -10.18 -2.54 21.07
CA THR A 374 -11.13 -3.64 21.07
C THR A 374 -11.02 -4.23 19.68
N GLU A 375 -10.73 -5.54 19.60
CA GLU A 375 -10.73 -6.31 18.36
C GLU A 375 -11.77 -5.74 17.40
N PRO A 376 -11.46 -5.60 16.10
CA PRO A 376 -12.40 -5.01 15.16
C PRO A 376 -13.74 -5.74 15.32
N GLU A 377 -14.72 -5.03 15.88
CA GLU A 377 -16.12 -5.42 15.80
C GLU A 377 -16.34 -5.56 14.30
N THR A 378 -16.44 -6.82 13.86
CA THR A 378 -16.44 -7.28 12.48
C THR A 378 -16.79 -6.17 11.51
N ALA A 379 -15.84 -5.81 10.63
CA ALA A 379 -16.08 -4.85 9.55
C ALA A 379 -17.49 -5.06 8.97
N PRO A 380 -18.30 -4.00 8.77
CA PRO A 380 -19.62 -4.17 8.22
C PRO A 380 -19.48 -4.90 6.88
N ALA A 381 -20.08 -6.09 6.81
CA ALA A 381 -20.14 -6.88 5.59
C ALA A 381 -20.59 -5.98 4.42
N PRO A 382 -20.02 -6.13 3.22
CA PRO A 382 -20.48 -5.38 2.06
C PRO A 382 -21.99 -5.60 1.89
N VAL A 383 -22.72 -4.49 1.78
CA VAL A 383 -24.16 -4.42 1.62
C VAL A 383 -24.58 -5.38 0.50
N THR A 384 -25.06 -6.55 0.90
CA THR A 384 -25.75 -7.48 0.01
C THR A 384 -27.23 -7.23 0.19
N LEU A 385 -27.90 -6.90 -0.92
CA LEU A 385 -29.35 -6.85 -0.99
C LEU A 385 -29.91 -8.18 -0.46
N GLN A 386 -30.82 -8.09 0.51
CA GLN A 386 -31.60 -9.18 1.08
C GLN A 386 -32.20 -10.09 -0.01
N PRO A 387 -32.36 -11.40 0.26
CA PRO A 387 -33.57 -11.82 0.99
C PRO A 387 -33.37 -12.89 2.07
N ASP A 388 -34.38 -12.94 2.95
CA ASP A 388 -34.60 -13.82 4.10
C ASP A 388 -34.16 -15.29 3.93
N THR A 389 -33.49 -15.84 4.95
CA THR A 389 -34.01 -16.96 5.77
C THR A 389 -33.03 -17.36 6.87
N ASP A 390 -33.58 -17.60 8.07
CA ASP A 390 -32.90 -18.09 9.27
C ASP A 390 -32.21 -19.46 9.06
N VAL A 391 -30.88 -19.50 9.09
CA VAL A 391 -30.13 -20.71 9.48
C VAL A 391 -28.98 -20.31 10.41
N LYS A 392 -29.02 -20.85 11.63
CA LYS A 392 -28.02 -20.67 12.69
C LYS A 392 -26.61 -21.01 12.20
N ALA A 393 -25.73 -20.02 12.24
CA ALA A 393 -24.31 -20.17 11.94
C ALA A 393 -23.60 -21.03 12.99
N GLN A 394 -23.14 -22.22 12.57
CA GLN A 394 -21.98 -22.86 13.19
C GLN A 394 -20.74 -22.15 12.62
N ALA A 395 -19.90 -21.62 13.52
CA ALA A 395 -18.58 -21.13 13.17
C ALA A 395 -17.77 -22.27 12.56
N ARG A 396 -17.61 -22.25 11.23
CA ARG A 396 -16.52 -22.95 10.56
C ARG A 396 -15.29 -22.06 10.74
N GLU A 397 -14.29 -22.56 11.45
CA GLU A 397 -12.91 -22.10 11.29
C GLU A 397 -12.56 -22.26 9.81
N THR A 398 -12.61 -21.17 9.06
CA THR A 398 -12.12 -21.16 7.68
C THR A 398 -10.61 -21.03 7.77
N SER A 399 -9.89 -22.15 7.66
CA SER A 399 -8.49 -22.15 7.24
C SER A 399 -8.41 -21.29 5.97
N GLY A 400 -7.56 -20.26 5.97
CA GLY A 400 -7.34 -19.42 4.79
C GLY A 400 -6.90 -20.26 3.58
N PRO A 401 -6.88 -19.68 2.37
CA PRO A 401 -6.40 -20.41 1.21
C PRO A 401 -4.95 -20.86 1.43
N ASP A 402 -4.66 -22.14 1.15
CA ASP A 402 -3.31 -22.73 1.27
C ASP A 402 -2.29 -22.06 0.33
N VAL A 403 -2.77 -21.34 -0.69
CA VAL A 403 -1.96 -20.64 -1.68
C VAL A 403 -2.28 -19.15 -1.65
N LEU A 404 -1.28 -18.32 -1.38
CA LEU A 404 -1.40 -16.87 -1.29
C LEU A 404 -0.47 -16.17 -2.30
N PRO A 405 -0.85 -14.99 -2.81
CA PRO A 405 0.05 -14.12 -3.55
C PRO A 405 0.69 -13.07 -2.63
N TRP A 406 2.03 -12.99 -2.63
CA TRP A 406 2.77 -11.84 -2.09
C TRP A 406 3.18 -10.92 -3.23
N LEU A 407 2.74 -9.67 -3.15
CA LEU A 407 2.96 -8.65 -4.17
C LEU A 407 4.07 -7.72 -3.71
N LEU A 408 5.10 -7.54 -4.53
CA LEU A 408 6.17 -6.58 -4.27
C LEU A 408 6.34 -5.68 -5.49
N SER A 409 6.69 -4.42 -5.25
CA SER A 409 7.03 -3.52 -6.33
C SER A 409 8.09 -2.49 -5.92
N ALA A 410 8.78 -1.94 -6.91
CA ALA A 410 9.75 -0.88 -6.76
C ALA A 410 9.88 -0.05 -8.05
N LYS A 411 10.55 1.10 -7.97
CA LYS A 411 10.90 1.93 -9.14
C LYS A 411 12.06 1.38 -9.96
N THR A 412 12.84 0.47 -9.39
CA THR A 412 14.00 -0.16 -10.06
C THR A 412 14.08 -1.65 -9.71
N GLU A 413 14.77 -2.42 -10.53
CA GLU A 413 15.05 -3.84 -10.25
C GLU A 413 15.85 -4.02 -8.94
N ALA A 414 16.84 -3.17 -8.70
CA ALA A 414 17.62 -3.18 -7.45
C ALA A 414 16.75 -2.85 -6.22
N GLY A 415 15.81 -1.90 -6.37
CA GLY A 415 14.83 -1.57 -5.35
C GLY A 415 13.88 -2.72 -5.05
N LEU A 416 13.49 -3.50 -6.06
CA LEU A 416 12.62 -4.68 -5.88
C LEU A 416 13.32 -5.76 -5.05
N ALA A 417 14.60 -6.04 -5.36
CA ALA A 417 15.41 -6.95 -4.57
C ALA A 417 15.66 -6.42 -3.14
N ALA A 418 15.84 -5.10 -2.97
CA ALA A 418 15.97 -4.48 -1.65
C ALA A 418 14.68 -4.60 -0.82
N GLN A 419 13.52 -4.42 -1.46
CA GLN A 419 12.22 -4.61 -0.82
C GLN A 419 12.00 -6.06 -0.39
N ALA A 420 12.41 -7.03 -1.21
CA ALA A 420 12.38 -8.44 -0.86
C ALA A 420 13.31 -8.74 0.34
N ARG A 421 14.52 -8.17 0.39
CA ARG A 421 15.43 -8.31 1.54
C ARG A 421 14.80 -7.78 2.83
N ARG A 422 14.22 -6.58 2.79
CA ARG A 422 13.52 -5.99 3.95
C ARG A 422 12.37 -6.86 4.43
N LEU A 423 11.60 -7.44 3.49
CA LEU A 423 10.52 -8.36 3.84
C LEU A 423 11.07 -9.65 4.48
N ALA A 424 12.16 -10.23 3.94
CA ALA A 424 12.81 -11.39 4.55
C ALA A 424 13.26 -11.10 5.98
N GLU A 425 13.99 -10.01 6.19
CA GLU A 425 14.46 -9.59 7.52
C GLU A 425 13.30 -9.35 8.50
N HIS A 426 12.21 -8.76 8.02
CA HIS A 426 11.02 -8.55 8.84
C HIS A 426 10.35 -9.87 9.27
N LEU A 427 10.24 -10.82 8.34
CA LEU A 427 9.65 -12.15 8.57
C LEU A 427 10.55 -13.04 9.45
N ASP A 428 11.86 -12.81 9.46
CA ASP A 428 12.81 -13.49 10.34
C ASP A 428 12.77 -12.91 11.76
N ALA A 429 12.60 -11.59 11.89
CA ALA A 429 12.42 -10.93 13.18
C ALA A 429 11.05 -11.22 13.83
N HIS A 430 10.05 -11.58 13.02
CA HIS A 430 8.68 -11.86 13.46
C HIS A 430 8.18 -13.19 12.88
N PRO A 431 8.70 -14.33 13.35
CA PRO A 431 8.36 -15.65 12.79
C PRO A 431 6.89 -16.04 12.96
N ASP A 432 6.19 -15.42 13.93
CA ASP A 432 4.79 -15.71 14.28
C ASP A 432 3.77 -14.93 13.43
N LEU A 433 4.21 -14.15 12.43
CA LEU A 433 3.30 -13.41 11.56
C LEU A 433 2.48 -14.35 10.66
N ASP A 434 1.17 -14.08 10.59
CA ASP A 434 0.26 -14.78 9.69
C ASP A 434 0.54 -14.39 8.23
N THR A 435 0.72 -15.40 7.37
CA THR A 435 1.05 -15.19 5.94
C THR A 435 -0.06 -14.51 5.17
N GLY A 436 -1.32 -14.72 5.56
CA GLY A 436 -2.49 -14.05 5.02
C GLY A 436 -2.51 -12.56 5.35
N GLN A 437 -2.19 -12.19 6.58
CA GLN A 437 -2.04 -10.79 6.99
C GLN A 437 -0.90 -10.09 6.22
N VAL A 438 0.22 -10.77 6.00
CA VAL A 438 1.32 -10.24 5.17
C VAL A 438 0.87 -10.02 3.73
N ALA A 439 0.20 -11.01 3.12
CA ALA A 439 -0.34 -10.89 1.77
C ALA A 439 -1.30 -9.70 1.64
N TRP A 440 -2.21 -9.57 2.62
CA TRP A 440 -3.18 -8.47 2.67
C TRP A 440 -2.50 -7.10 2.79
N ALA A 441 -1.53 -6.97 3.70
CA ALA A 441 -0.80 -5.72 3.88
C ALA A 441 -0.04 -5.31 2.61
N LEU A 442 0.65 -6.25 1.97
CA LEU A 442 1.36 -6.01 0.71
C LEU A 442 0.42 -5.57 -0.42
N ALA A 443 -0.78 -6.12 -0.48
CA ALA A 443 -1.75 -5.82 -1.54
C ALA A 443 -2.52 -4.50 -1.34
N THR A 444 -2.73 -4.07 -0.09
CA THR A 444 -3.67 -2.98 0.23
C THR A 444 -3.04 -1.72 0.80
N THR A 445 -1.79 -1.78 1.26
CA THR A 445 -1.14 -0.69 2.00
C THR A 445 0.15 -0.18 1.34
N ARG A 446 0.45 -0.65 0.11
CA ARG A 446 1.67 -0.32 -0.62
C ARG A 446 1.35 0.09 -2.05
N SER A 447 2.08 1.09 -2.54
CA SER A 447 2.02 1.52 -3.94
C SER A 447 2.39 0.38 -4.89
N VAL A 448 1.72 0.33 -6.05
CA VAL A 448 2.07 -0.59 -7.14
C VAL A 448 2.95 0.12 -8.18
N LEU A 449 4.26 -0.04 -8.02
CA LEU A 449 5.31 0.61 -8.82
C LEU A 449 5.68 -0.18 -10.09
N ASP A 450 6.67 0.30 -10.83
CA ASP A 450 6.92 -0.11 -12.23
C ASP A 450 7.55 -1.52 -12.33
N HIS A 451 8.55 -1.83 -11.50
CA HIS A 451 9.09 -3.18 -11.38
C HIS A 451 8.30 -3.97 -10.35
N ARG A 452 7.75 -5.12 -10.75
CA ARG A 452 6.81 -5.90 -9.94
C ARG A 452 7.26 -7.34 -9.81
N ALA A 453 6.99 -7.93 -8.65
CA ALA A 453 7.07 -9.37 -8.43
C ALA A 453 5.78 -9.88 -7.78
N VAL A 454 5.37 -11.07 -8.19
CA VAL A 454 4.33 -11.85 -7.52
C VAL A 454 4.95 -13.17 -7.11
N ILE A 455 4.85 -13.50 -5.83
CA ILE A 455 5.31 -14.77 -5.26
C ILE A 455 4.08 -15.56 -4.88
N VAL A 456 3.88 -16.75 -5.44
CA VAL A 456 2.67 -17.55 -5.24
C VAL A 456 3.02 -18.89 -4.63
N GLY A 457 2.43 -19.19 -3.47
CA GLY A 457 2.64 -20.47 -2.82
C GLY A 457 2.06 -20.56 -1.42
N ASP A 458 2.35 -21.68 -0.78
CA ASP A 458 2.19 -21.87 0.66
C ASP A 458 3.28 -21.09 1.43
N GLN A 459 3.22 -21.15 2.76
CA GLN A 459 4.15 -20.43 3.63
C GLN A 459 5.63 -20.68 3.30
N ASP A 460 6.01 -21.93 3.01
CA ASP A 460 7.39 -22.29 2.73
C ASP A 460 7.83 -21.73 1.38
N ARG A 461 7.03 -21.93 0.33
CA ARG A 461 7.31 -21.38 -1.01
C ARG A 461 7.36 -19.87 -1.05
N LEU A 462 6.54 -19.19 -0.24
CA LEU A 462 6.55 -17.73 -0.13
C LEU A 462 7.87 -17.24 0.47
N ARG A 463 8.35 -17.88 1.54
CA ARG A 463 9.63 -17.54 2.17
C ARG A 463 10.81 -17.82 1.23
N GLU A 464 10.84 -18.98 0.58
CA GLU A 464 11.86 -19.33 -0.42
C GLU A 464 11.87 -18.33 -1.59
N GLY A 465 10.68 -17.98 -2.10
CA GLY A 465 10.55 -17.02 -3.19
C GLY A 465 11.02 -15.62 -2.81
N VAL A 466 10.76 -15.15 -1.59
CA VAL A 466 11.25 -13.85 -1.10
C VAL A 466 12.77 -13.85 -1.02
N GLN A 467 13.37 -14.93 -0.50
CA GLN A 467 14.83 -15.07 -0.42
C GLN A 467 15.48 -15.09 -1.81
N ALA A 468 14.89 -15.82 -2.76
CA ALA A 468 15.38 -15.86 -4.14
C ALA A 468 15.29 -14.48 -4.81
N LEU A 469 14.16 -13.78 -4.66
CA LEU A 469 13.99 -12.43 -5.19
C LEU A 469 14.98 -11.43 -4.56
N ALA A 470 15.23 -11.55 -3.26
CA ALA A 470 16.21 -10.77 -2.52
C ALA A 470 17.65 -10.96 -3.03
N ALA A 471 17.98 -12.17 -3.47
CA ALA A 471 19.27 -12.54 -4.05
C ALA A 471 19.38 -12.24 -5.56
N GLY A 472 18.27 -11.93 -6.23
CA GLY A 472 18.21 -11.79 -7.70
C GLY A 472 18.31 -13.14 -8.42
N GLU A 473 17.88 -14.22 -7.77
CA GLU A 473 17.92 -15.58 -8.29
C GLU A 473 16.54 -16.03 -8.83
N PRO A 474 16.49 -16.82 -9.92
CA PRO A 474 15.23 -17.34 -10.44
C PRO A 474 14.62 -18.37 -9.50
N HIS A 475 13.31 -18.33 -9.32
CA HIS A 475 12.57 -19.29 -8.50
C HIS A 475 11.20 -19.60 -9.13
N PRO A 476 10.74 -20.87 -9.14
CA PRO A 476 9.48 -21.25 -9.80
C PRO A 476 8.23 -20.55 -9.24
N ALA A 477 8.26 -20.14 -7.97
CA ALA A 477 7.16 -19.40 -7.34
C ALA A 477 7.18 -17.89 -7.62
N VAL A 478 8.26 -17.36 -8.22
CA VAL A 478 8.48 -15.92 -8.41
C VAL A 478 8.26 -15.55 -9.86
N ILE A 479 7.31 -14.65 -10.08
CA ILE A 479 7.02 -14.06 -11.39
C ILE A 479 7.40 -12.58 -11.32
N THR A 480 8.32 -12.14 -12.17
CA THR A 480 8.72 -10.73 -12.26
C THR A 480 8.24 -10.10 -13.56
N GLY A 481 7.99 -8.79 -13.53
CA GLY A 481 7.59 -8.01 -14.69
C GLY A 481 7.91 -6.53 -14.52
N HIS A 482 7.91 -5.80 -15.63
CA HIS A 482 8.07 -4.36 -15.66
C HIS A 482 6.89 -3.74 -16.43
N ALA A 483 6.17 -2.83 -15.78
CA ALA A 483 5.11 -2.06 -16.42
C ALA A 483 5.68 -0.74 -16.95
N SER A 484 5.61 -0.51 -18.26
CA SER A 484 5.97 0.80 -18.82
C SER A 484 4.83 1.80 -18.62
N PRO A 485 5.09 3.13 -18.60
CA PRO A 485 4.05 4.17 -18.49
C PRO A 485 2.97 4.19 -19.59
N GLY A 486 2.99 3.27 -20.55
CA GLY A 486 1.92 3.02 -21.53
C GLY A 486 1.27 1.63 -21.44
N ASP A 487 1.74 0.76 -20.55
CA ASP A 487 1.22 -0.60 -20.34
C ASP A 487 0.12 -0.65 -19.26
N ALA A 488 0.10 0.36 -18.38
CA ALA A 488 -0.94 0.53 -17.37
C ALA A 488 -2.28 0.88 -18.04
N GLY A 489 -3.10 -0.14 -18.30
CA GLY A 489 -4.41 0.01 -18.94
C GLY A 489 -4.48 -0.43 -20.39
N GLY A 490 -3.58 -1.32 -20.83
CA GLY A 490 -3.79 -2.05 -22.08
C GLY A 490 -5.18 -2.69 -22.10
N LYS A 491 -5.88 -2.60 -23.24
CA LYS A 491 -7.21 -3.20 -23.38
C LYS A 491 -7.12 -4.71 -23.18
N THR A 492 -8.00 -5.25 -22.35
CA THR A 492 -8.05 -6.67 -22.02
C THR A 492 -8.97 -7.41 -22.99
N VAL A 493 -8.52 -8.55 -23.52
CA VAL A 493 -9.34 -9.41 -24.38
C VAL A 493 -9.48 -10.78 -23.73
N PHE A 494 -10.71 -11.22 -23.49
CA PHE A 494 -10.96 -12.61 -23.09
C PHE A 494 -11.09 -13.49 -24.33
N VAL A 495 -10.28 -14.54 -24.39
CA VAL A 495 -10.20 -15.48 -25.51
C VAL A 495 -10.80 -16.82 -25.07
N PHE A 496 -11.83 -17.27 -25.79
CA PHE A 496 -12.57 -18.49 -25.51
C PHE A 496 -12.23 -19.56 -26.56
N PRO A 497 -11.36 -20.54 -26.25
CA PRO A 497 -10.99 -21.57 -27.22
C PRO A 497 -12.15 -22.54 -27.53
N GLY A 498 -11.96 -23.33 -28.59
CA GLY A 498 -12.84 -24.45 -28.94
C GLY A 498 -12.46 -25.74 -28.20
N GLN A 499 -12.72 -26.88 -28.83
CA GLN A 499 -12.44 -28.21 -28.27
C GLN A 499 -10.94 -28.49 -28.33
N GLY A 500 -10.43 -29.22 -27.34
CA GLY A 500 -9.02 -29.59 -27.20
C GLY A 500 -8.34 -29.00 -25.96
N SER A 501 -9.03 -28.16 -25.19
CA SER A 501 -8.56 -27.62 -23.90
C SER A 501 -9.02 -28.43 -22.68
N GLN A 502 -9.90 -29.41 -22.88
CA GLN A 502 -10.41 -30.26 -21.80
C GLN A 502 -9.33 -31.19 -21.25
N TRP A 503 -9.43 -31.51 -19.97
CA TRP A 503 -8.64 -32.54 -19.31
C TRP A 503 -9.42 -33.12 -18.11
N PRO A 504 -9.21 -34.40 -17.75
CA PRO A 504 -9.91 -35.01 -16.61
C PRO A 504 -9.60 -34.28 -15.29
N GLY A 505 -10.65 -33.82 -14.59
CA GLY A 505 -10.52 -33.03 -13.35
C GLY A 505 -10.44 -31.52 -13.55
N MET A 506 -10.66 -31.00 -14.77
CA MET A 506 -10.71 -29.56 -15.02
C MET A 506 -11.71 -28.86 -14.11
N GLY A 507 -11.26 -27.83 -13.37
CA GLY A 507 -12.10 -27.04 -12.48
C GLY A 507 -12.48 -27.71 -11.14
N ALA A 508 -12.10 -28.97 -10.89
CA ALA A 508 -12.47 -29.70 -9.67
C ALA A 508 -11.98 -29.01 -8.38
N GLU A 509 -10.75 -28.51 -8.37
CA GLU A 509 -10.20 -27.77 -7.23
C GLU A 509 -10.91 -26.41 -7.05
N LEU A 510 -11.23 -25.72 -8.14
CA LEU A 510 -11.94 -24.44 -8.07
C LEU A 510 -13.37 -24.59 -7.55
N MET A 511 -14.00 -25.76 -7.73
CA MET A 511 -15.30 -26.06 -7.12
C MET A 511 -15.25 -26.07 -5.59
N THR A 512 -14.09 -26.37 -4.99
CA THR A 512 -13.92 -26.40 -3.53
C THR A 512 -13.36 -25.09 -3.00
N THR A 513 -12.44 -24.45 -3.74
CA THR A 513 -11.70 -23.26 -3.28
C THR A 513 -12.32 -21.92 -3.67
N SER A 514 -13.18 -21.87 -4.71
CA SER A 514 -13.76 -20.62 -5.22
C SER A 514 -15.29 -20.67 -5.23
N PRO A 515 -15.96 -19.95 -4.30
CA PRO A 515 -17.41 -19.80 -4.31
C PRO A 515 -17.94 -19.23 -5.63
N VAL A 516 -17.26 -18.23 -6.20
CA VAL A 516 -17.67 -17.59 -7.48
C VAL A 516 -17.69 -18.61 -8.62
N PHE A 517 -16.63 -19.42 -8.73
CA PHE A 517 -16.57 -20.44 -9.78
C PHE A 517 -17.62 -21.52 -9.54
N ARG A 518 -17.71 -22.05 -8.31
CA ARG A 518 -18.68 -23.09 -7.95
C ARG A 518 -20.11 -22.68 -8.21
N ASP A 519 -20.51 -21.50 -7.76
CA ASP A 519 -21.89 -21.04 -7.86
C ASP A 519 -22.30 -20.84 -9.33
N HIS A 520 -21.35 -20.39 -10.18
CA HIS A 520 -21.57 -20.30 -11.64
C HIS A 520 -21.69 -21.70 -12.29
N ILE A 521 -20.88 -22.67 -11.89
CA ILE A 521 -21.01 -24.06 -12.38
C ILE A 521 -22.36 -24.66 -12.01
N LEU A 522 -22.83 -24.45 -10.78
CA LEU A 522 -24.15 -24.93 -10.34
C LEU A 522 -25.29 -24.25 -11.13
N ALA A 523 -25.16 -22.96 -11.45
CA ALA A 523 -26.10 -22.27 -12.32
C ALA A 523 -26.09 -22.84 -13.76
N CYS A 524 -24.91 -23.17 -14.29
CA CYS A 524 -24.79 -23.84 -15.59
C CYS A 524 -25.45 -25.22 -15.57
N GLU A 525 -25.22 -26.01 -14.51
CA GLU A 525 -25.82 -27.32 -14.33
C GLU A 525 -27.35 -27.25 -14.32
N GLN A 526 -27.92 -26.32 -13.55
CA GLN A 526 -29.36 -26.10 -13.51
C GLN A 526 -29.93 -25.70 -14.88
N ALA A 527 -29.22 -24.85 -15.61
CA ALA A 527 -29.65 -24.39 -16.94
C ALA A 527 -29.48 -25.48 -18.03
N LEU A 528 -28.51 -26.38 -17.88
CA LEU A 528 -28.30 -27.53 -18.77
C LEU A 528 -29.27 -28.69 -18.51
N ALA A 529 -29.76 -28.85 -17.27
CA ALA A 529 -30.59 -29.98 -16.85
C ALA A 529 -31.80 -30.31 -17.76
N PRO A 530 -32.50 -29.35 -18.39
CA PRO A 530 -33.58 -29.66 -19.35
C PRO A 530 -33.10 -30.30 -20.66
N HIS A 531 -31.80 -30.20 -20.96
CA HIS A 531 -31.22 -30.56 -22.24
C HIS A 531 -30.30 -31.77 -22.17
N VAL A 532 -29.83 -32.18 -20.99
CA VAL A 532 -28.85 -33.27 -20.82
C VAL A 532 -29.31 -34.30 -19.79
N ASP A 533 -28.74 -35.51 -19.84
CA ASP A 533 -29.06 -36.64 -18.94
C ASP A 533 -27.94 -36.97 -17.94
N TRP A 534 -26.96 -36.08 -17.81
CA TRP A 534 -25.79 -36.21 -16.94
C TRP A 534 -25.62 -34.99 -16.03
N SER A 535 -24.89 -35.17 -14.92
CA SER A 535 -24.56 -34.08 -13.98
C SER A 535 -23.24 -33.41 -14.36
N LEU A 536 -23.26 -32.08 -14.51
CA LEU A 536 -22.05 -31.31 -14.78
C LEU A 536 -21.09 -31.39 -13.60
N THR A 537 -21.60 -31.34 -12.38
CA THR A 537 -20.78 -31.44 -11.17
C THR A 537 -20.06 -32.80 -11.12
N ASP A 538 -20.75 -33.89 -11.44
CA ASP A 538 -20.14 -35.22 -11.47
C ASP A 538 -19.08 -35.32 -12.58
N ILE A 539 -19.32 -34.75 -13.76
CA ILE A 539 -18.36 -34.72 -14.87
C ILE A 539 -17.07 -33.97 -14.48
N LEU A 540 -17.16 -32.89 -13.70
CA LEU A 540 -15.98 -32.12 -13.31
C LEU A 540 -15.23 -32.74 -12.11
N THR A 541 -15.95 -33.41 -11.20
CA THR A 541 -15.38 -33.82 -9.89
C THR A 541 -15.08 -35.32 -9.76
N SER A 542 -15.68 -36.19 -10.56
CA SER A 542 -15.46 -37.63 -10.48
C SER A 542 -14.26 -38.10 -11.32
N GLY A 543 -13.46 -39.02 -10.78
CA GLY A 543 -12.32 -39.62 -11.50
C GLY A 543 -12.70 -40.52 -12.69
N GLU A 544 -13.98 -40.89 -12.81
CA GLU A 544 -14.56 -41.64 -13.94
C GLU A 544 -14.87 -40.76 -15.17
N ALA A 545 -14.65 -39.44 -15.06
CA ALA A 545 -14.92 -38.44 -16.11
C ALA A 545 -14.10 -38.63 -17.40
N ALA A 546 -12.97 -39.34 -17.37
CA ALA A 546 -12.09 -39.47 -18.52
C ALA A 546 -12.79 -40.05 -19.76
N ALA A 547 -13.62 -41.08 -19.60
CA ALA A 547 -14.36 -41.69 -20.73
C ALA A 547 -15.58 -40.85 -21.17
N SER A 548 -16.07 -39.93 -20.33
CA SER A 548 -17.23 -39.09 -20.64
C SER A 548 -16.84 -37.83 -21.41
N LEU A 549 -15.60 -37.33 -21.24
CA LEU A 549 -15.08 -36.16 -21.97
C LEU A 549 -14.71 -36.45 -23.44
N ASP A 550 -14.77 -37.72 -23.87
CA ASP A 550 -14.60 -38.12 -25.28
C ASP A 550 -15.88 -37.86 -26.11
N ARG A 551 -17.03 -37.78 -25.44
CA ARG A 551 -18.33 -37.50 -26.07
C ARG A 551 -18.50 -36.01 -26.34
N VAL A 552 -18.76 -35.65 -27.60
CA VAL A 552 -18.94 -34.25 -28.04
C VAL A 552 -20.07 -33.53 -27.28
N ASP A 553 -21.16 -34.26 -26.98
CA ASP A 553 -22.35 -33.76 -26.29
C ASP A 553 -22.17 -33.59 -24.77
N VAL A 554 -21.03 -34.05 -24.23
CA VAL A 554 -20.60 -33.79 -22.85
C VAL A 554 -19.52 -32.72 -22.82
N VAL A 555 -18.48 -32.86 -23.66
CA VAL A 555 -17.30 -32.01 -23.61
C VAL A 555 -17.59 -30.55 -23.97
N GLN A 556 -18.46 -30.29 -24.95
CA GLN A 556 -18.76 -28.91 -25.36
C GLN A 556 -19.53 -28.12 -24.28
N PRO A 557 -20.63 -28.65 -23.71
CA PRO A 557 -21.29 -27.98 -22.58
C PRO A 557 -20.40 -27.85 -21.34
N ALA A 558 -19.60 -28.86 -21.01
CA ALA A 558 -18.67 -28.80 -19.88
C ALA A 558 -17.59 -27.72 -20.06
N LEU A 559 -16.98 -27.64 -21.25
CA LEU A 559 -16.02 -26.57 -21.59
C LEU A 559 -16.66 -25.19 -21.53
N PHE A 560 -17.90 -25.03 -22.03
CA PHE A 560 -18.64 -23.77 -21.92
C PHE A 560 -18.77 -23.33 -20.45
N ALA A 561 -19.19 -24.25 -19.57
CA ALA A 561 -19.37 -23.95 -18.16
C ALA A 561 -18.04 -23.58 -17.49
N VAL A 562 -16.95 -24.31 -17.75
CA VAL A 562 -15.62 -24.02 -17.21
C VAL A 562 -15.08 -22.68 -17.71
N MET A 563 -15.11 -22.42 -19.03
CA MET A 563 -14.61 -21.17 -19.59
C MET A 563 -15.36 -19.95 -19.05
N THR A 564 -16.69 -20.05 -18.95
CA THR A 564 -17.52 -18.96 -18.43
C THR A 564 -17.37 -18.81 -16.92
N GLY A 565 -17.18 -19.90 -16.17
CA GLY A 565 -16.85 -19.86 -14.74
C GLY A 565 -15.51 -19.17 -14.47
N LEU A 566 -14.49 -19.44 -15.30
CA LEU A 566 -13.21 -18.73 -15.23
C LEU A 566 -13.36 -17.24 -15.57
N ALA A 567 -14.20 -16.89 -16.55
CA ALA A 567 -14.48 -15.49 -16.87
C ALA A 567 -15.16 -14.76 -15.70
N HIS A 568 -16.10 -15.41 -15.00
CA HIS A 568 -16.70 -14.89 -13.77
C HIS A 568 -15.68 -14.73 -12.63
N LEU A 569 -14.76 -15.69 -12.48
CA LEU A 569 -13.68 -15.60 -11.50
C LEU A 569 -12.76 -14.41 -11.78
N TRP A 570 -12.32 -14.21 -13.03
CA TRP A 570 -11.51 -13.05 -13.42
C TRP A 570 -12.22 -11.71 -13.14
N ARG A 571 -13.51 -11.61 -13.46
CA ARG A 571 -14.32 -10.43 -13.17
C ARG A 571 -14.46 -10.16 -11.68
N SER A 572 -14.60 -11.21 -10.87
CA SER A 572 -14.67 -11.05 -9.40
C SER A 572 -13.39 -10.47 -8.79
N LEU A 573 -12.26 -10.57 -9.51
CA LEU A 573 -10.97 -9.97 -9.16
C LEU A 573 -10.76 -8.59 -9.81
N GLY A 574 -11.79 -8.01 -10.44
CA GLY A 574 -11.76 -6.70 -11.09
C GLY A 574 -11.20 -6.69 -12.51
N VAL A 575 -10.93 -7.86 -13.12
CA VAL A 575 -10.47 -7.94 -14.51
C VAL A 575 -11.67 -8.03 -15.45
N GLU A 576 -11.99 -6.91 -16.09
CA GLU A 576 -13.08 -6.82 -17.07
C GLU A 576 -12.55 -6.87 -18.51
N PRO A 577 -13.23 -7.60 -19.43
CA PRO A 577 -12.84 -7.62 -20.83
C PRO A 577 -13.31 -6.35 -21.58
N ASP A 578 -12.38 -5.66 -22.23
CA ASP A 578 -12.66 -4.63 -23.23
C ASP A 578 -13.16 -5.22 -24.55
N ALA A 579 -12.88 -6.50 -24.81
CA ALA A 579 -13.43 -7.26 -25.92
C ALA A 579 -13.41 -8.76 -25.62
N VAL A 580 -14.19 -9.53 -26.37
CA VAL A 580 -14.17 -10.98 -26.35
C VAL A 580 -13.98 -11.55 -27.76
N ILE A 581 -13.32 -12.69 -27.84
CA ILE A 581 -13.18 -13.48 -29.06
C ILE A 581 -13.35 -14.95 -28.71
N GLY A 582 -14.09 -15.68 -29.54
CA GLY A 582 -14.31 -17.11 -29.35
C GLY A 582 -13.92 -17.89 -30.59
N HIS A 583 -13.40 -19.09 -30.42
CA HIS A 583 -13.04 -19.98 -31.52
C HIS A 583 -14.08 -21.09 -31.66
N SER A 584 -14.81 -21.13 -32.78
CA SER A 584 -15.87 -22.11 -33.03
C SER A 584 -16.93 -22.08 -31.91
N GLN A 585 -17.15 -23.16 -31.14
CA GLN A 585 -18.10 -23.15 -30.02
C GLN A 585 -17.69 -22.22 -28.87
N GLY A 586 -16.42 -21.83 -28.79
CA GLY A 586 -15.98 -20.78 -27.88
C GLY A 586 -16.69 -19.45 -28.10
N GLU A 587 -17.23 -19.19 -29.30
CA GLU A 587 -18.05 -17.99 -29.55
C GLU A 587 -19.33 -17.95 -28.70
N ILE A 588 -19.87 -19.11 -28.29
CA ILE A 588 -21.05 -19.16 -27.42
C ILE A 588 -20.67 -18.67 -26.01
N ALA A 589 -19.49 -19.08 -25.51
CA ALA A 589 -18.95 -18.59 -24.24
C ALA A 589 -18.58 -17.10 -24.31
N ALA A 590 -18.01 -16.65 -25.44
CA ALA A 590 -17.73 -15.24 -25.69
C ALA A 590 -19.01 -14.40 -25.71
N ALA A 591 -20.03 -14.82 -26.46
CA ALA A 591 -21.32 -14.15 -26.55
C ALA A 591 -22.04 -14.07 -25.20
N TYR A 592 -22.03 -15.16 -24.41
CA TYR A 592 -22.53 -15.14 -23.03
C TYR A 592 -21.74 -14.16 -22.15
N THR A 593 -20.41 -14.21 -22.20
CA THR A 593 -19.55 -13.35 -21.36
C THR A 593 -19.70 -11.87 -21.71
N ALA A 594 -19.90 -11.54 -22.99
CA ALA A 594 -20.25 -10.20 -23.43
C ALA A 594 -21.67 -9.81 -23.02
N GLY A 595 -22.54 -10.74 -22.60
CA GLY A 595 -23.94 -10.46 -22.28
C GLY A 595 -24.86 -10.43 -23.50
N ALA A 596 -24.39 -10.91 -24.67
CA ALA A 596 -25.19 -11.04 -25.88
C ALA A 596 -26.12 -12.27 -25.83
N LEU A 597 -25.88 -13.22 -24.93
CA LEU A 597 -26.76 -14.37 -24.67
C LEU A 597 -27.04 -14.47 -23.17
N THR A 598 -28.26 -14.86 -22.81
CA THR A 598 -28.57 -15.25 -21.43
C THR A 598 -27.91 -16.60 -21.12
N LEU A 599 -27.73 -16.93 -19.83
CA LEU A 599 -27.18 -18.25 -19.45
C LEU A 599 -28.06 -19.39 -19.99
N HIS A 600 -29.39 -19.21 -19.95
CA HIS A 600 -30.34 -20.18 -20.47
C HIS A 600 -30.18 -20.36 -21.98
N ASP A 601 -30.15 -19.28 -22.76
CA ASP A 601 -29.97 -19.36 -24.21
C ASP A 601 -28.62 -19.98 -24.60
N ALA A 602 -27.55 -19.60 -23.90
CA ALA A 602 -26.20 -20.10 -24.17
C ALA A 602 -26.06 -21.60 -23.85
N THR A 603 -26.62 -22.05 -22.72
CA THR A 603 -26.63 -23.47 -22.32
C THR A 603 -27.52 -24.31 -23.22
N GLN A 604 -28.70 -23.81 -23.62
CA GLN A 604 -29.54 -24.43 -24.63
C GLN A 604 -28.79 -24.58 -25.97
N LEU A 605 -28.14 -23.49 -26.44
CA LEU A 605 -27.42 -23.48 -27.71
C LEU A 605 -26.27 -24.49 -27.72
N ILE A 606 -25.43 -24.51 -26.67
CA ILE A 606 -24.28 -25.43 -26.62
C ILE A 606 -24.73 -26.88 -26.48
N ALA A 607 -25.75 -27.16 -25.67
CA ALA A 607 -26.27 -28.52 -25.48
C ALA A 607 -26.87 -29.06 -26.78
N LEU A 608 -27.81 -28.33 -27.40
CA LEU A 608 -28.49 -28.78 -28.61
C LEU A 608 -27.54 -28.87 -29.82
N ARG A 609 -26.61 -27.93 -29.95
CA ARG A 609 -25.54 -28.02 -30.98
C ARG A 609 -24.72 -29.29 -30.81
N SER A 610 -24.26 -29.55 -29.59
CA SER A 610 -23.36 -30.66 -29.32
C SER A 610 -24.06 -32.03 -29.49
N GLN A 611 -25.34 -32.12 -29.14
CA GLN A 611 -26.18 -33.28 -29.45
C GLN A 611 -26.36 -33.51 -30.95
N ALA A 612 -26.63 -32.46 -31.72
CA ALA A 612 -26.74 -32.56 -33.17
C ALA A 612 -25.45 -33.12 -33.80
N LEU A 613 -24.28 -32.75 -33.27
CA LEU A 613 -22.99 -33.25 -33.76
C LEU A 613 -22.79 -34.75 -33.53
N THR A 614 -23.45 -35.36 -32.54
CA THR A 614 -23.34 -36.81 -32.28
C THR A 614 -23.81 -37.66 -33.46
N THR A 615 -24.73 -37.16 -34.29
CA THR A 615 -25.20 -37.90 -35.49
C THR A 615 -24.16 -37.96 -36.60
N LEU A 616 -23.08 -37.16 -36.49
CA LEU A 616 -21.95 -37.15 -37.41
C LEU A 616 -20.77 -38.00 -36.94
N ALA A 617 -20.89 -38.66 -35.79
CA ALA A 617 -19.87 -39.57 -35.28
C ALA A 617 -19.46 -40.62 -36.33
N GLY A 618 -18.16 -40.75 -36.56
CA GLY A 618 -17.56 -41.65 -37.55
C GLY A 618 -17.65 -41.21 -39.00
N THR A 619 -18.25 -40.05 -39.31
CA THR A 619 -18.40 -39.57 -40.70
C THR A 619 -17.19 -38.81 -41.23
N GLY A 620 -16.32 -38.33 -40.35
CA GLY A 620 -15.15 -37.55 -40.72
C GLY A 620 -14.21 -37.31 -39.55
N THR A 621 -13.21 -36.46 -39.77
CA THR A 621 -12.25 -36.08 -38.73
C THR A 621 -11.60 -34.74 -39.09
N MET A 622 -10.69 -34.28 -38.24
CA MET A 622 -9.98 -33.03 -38.42
C MET A 622 -8.48 -33.19 -38.14
N ALA A 623 -7.66 -32.34 -38.76
CA ALA A 623 -6.22 -32.31 -38.52
C ALA A 623 -5.69 -30.87 -38.47
N ALA A 624 -4.70 -30.63 -37.62
CA ALA A 624 -3.88 -29.44 -37.64
C ALA A 624 -2.69 -29.67 -38.59
N VAL A 625 -2.49 -28.74 -39.52
CA VAL A 625 -1.37 -28.73 -40.46
C VAL A 625 -0.53 -27.48 -40.21
N HIS A 626 0.76 -27.67 -39.96
CA HIS A 626 1.71 -26.58 -39.69
C HIS A 626 2.13 -25.88 -40.99
N ALA A 627 1.17 -25.28 -41.69
CA ALA A 627 1.36 -24.52 -42.91
C ALA A 627 0.29 -23.43 -43.05
N ALA A 628 0.54 -22.42 -43.88
CA ALA A 628 -0.45 -21.42 -44.22
C ALA A 628 -1.49 -21.99 -45.22
N PRO A 629 -2.75 -21.51 -45.22
CA PRO A 629 -3.78 -22.02 -46.12
C PRO A 629 -3.38 -21.95 -47.60
N ARG A 630 -2.71 -20.85 -48.00
CA ARG A 630 -2.23 -20.64 -49.36
C ARG A 630 -1.23 -21.71 -49.83
N ASP A 631 -0.43 -22.25 -48.93
CA ASP A 631 0.60 -23.25 -49.24
C ASP A 631 -0.01 -24.66 -49.32
N LEU A 632 -1.21 -24.84 -48.75
CA LEU A 632 -1.98 -26.08 -48.78
C LEU A 632 -2.89 -26.19 -50.01
N THR A 633 -3.14 -25.09 -50.74
CA THR A 633 -4.10 -25.06 -51.86
C THR A 633 -3.91 -26.18 -52.90
N HIS A 634 -2.66 -26.59 -53.16
CA HIS A 634 -2.34 -27.66 -54.11
C HIS A 634 -2.37 -29.07 -53.51
N LEU A 635 -2.46 -29.18 -52.19
CA LEU A 635 -2.47 -30.42 -51.42
C LEU A 635 -3.86 -30.82 -50.95
N LEU A 636 -4.79 -29.86 -50.87
CA LEU A 636 -6.15 -30.10 -50.40
C LEU A 636 -7.01 -30.64 -51.54
N PRO A 637 -7.50 -31.89 -51.47
CA PRO A 637 -8.54 -32.38 -52.37
C PRO A 637 -9.86 -31.66 -52.09
N ASP A 638 -10.78 -31.64 -53.06
CA ASP A 638 -12.10 -31.00 -52.95
C ASP A 638 -12.95 -31.53 -51.78
N THR A 639 -12.61 -32.71 -51.24
CA THR A 639 -13.27 -33.33 -50.09
C THR A 639 -12.79 -32.83 -48.74
N ILE A 640 -11.75 -31.98 -48.68
CA ILE A 640 -11.21 -31.40 -47.45
C ILE A 640 -11.41 -29.89 -47.46
N THR A 641 -11.93 -29.35 -46.37
CA THR A 641 -12.16 -27.92 -46.17
C THR A 641 -11.18 -27.36 -45.14
N VAL A 642 -10.77 -26.10 -45.32
CA VAL A 642 -10.08 -25.33 -44.27
C VAL A 642 -11.10 -24.93 -43.21
N ALA A 643 -11.03 -25.56 -42.05
CA ALA A 643 -11.95 -25.36 -40.94
C ALA A 643 -11.61 -24.15 -40.06
N ALA A 644 -10.31 -23.85 -39.89
CA ALA A 644 -9.86 -22.68 -39.14
C ALA A 644 -8.42 -22.27 -39.54
N VAL A 645 -8.09 -21.00 -39.34
CA VAL A 645 -6.75 -20.45 -39.54
C VAL A 645 -6.29 -19.85 -38.20
N ASN A 646 -5.54 -20.61 -37.42
CA ASN A 646 -5.18 -20.24 -36.04
C ASN A 646 -3.93 -19.36 -35.97
N GLY A 647 -3.21 -19.24 -37.07
CA GLY A 647 -2.04 -18.39 -37.19
C GLY A 647 -1.40 -18.47 -38.58
N PRO A 648 -0.33 -17.71 -38.84
CA PRO A 648 0.30 -17.64 -40.16
C PRO A 648 0.91 -18.95 -40.64
N ALA A 649 1.11 -19.93 -39.75
CA ALA A 649 1.67 -21.24 -40.04
C ALA A 649 0.87 -22.39 -39.40
N THR A 650 -0.42 -22.19 -39.10
CA THR A 650 -1.25 -23.23 -38.48
C THR A 650 -2.67 -23.17 -39.03
N THR A 651 -3.01 -24.19 -39.81
CA THR A 651 -4.31 -24.35 -40.46
C THR A 651 -4.97 -25.62 -39.96
N ILE A 652 -6.25 -25.54 -39.62
CA ILE A 652 -7.07 -26.71 -39.29
C ILE A 652 -7.85 -27.10 -40.53
N VAL A 653 -7.82 -28.38 -40.87
CA VAL A 653 -8.54 -28.96 -42.01
C VAL A 653 -9.52 -30.01 -41.53
N ALA A 654 -10.65 -30.15 -42.23
CA ALA A 654 -11.72 -31.07 -41.89
C ALA A 654 -12.22 -31.80 -43.14
N GLY A 655 -12.53 -33.09 -43.01
CA GLY A 655 -13.06 -33.89 -44.11
C GLY A 655 -13.24 -35.36 -43.74
N PRO A 656 -13.56 -36.22 -44.72
CA PRO A 656 -13.64 -37.66 -44.52
C PRO A 656 -12.33 -38.25 -43.99
N ASP A 657 -12.43 -39.26 -43.12
CA ASP A 657 -11.29 -39.87 -42.45
C ASP A 657 -10.19 -40.34 -43.43
N HIS A 658 -10.58 -41.05 -44.48
CA HIS A 658 -9.65 -41.53 -45.51
C HIS A 658 -8.93 -40.37 -46.25
N ALA A 659 -9.61 -39.24 -46.47
CA ALA A 659 -9.05 -38.09 -47.15
C ALA A 659 -8.04 -37.36 -46.25
N ILE A 660 -8.39 -37.17 -44.97
CA ILE A 660 -7.48 -36.59 -43.98
C ILE A 660 -6.24 -37.47 -43.81
N THR A 661 -6.40 -38.79 -43.69
CA THR A 661 -5.27 -39.72 -43.60
C THR A 661 -4.35 -39.61 -44.82
N ALA A 662 -4.89 -39.59 -46.04
CA ALA A 662 -4.08 -39.40 -47.25
C ALA A 662 -3.34 -38.05 -47.29
N LEU A 663 -3.96 -36.98 -46.79
CA LEU A 663 -3.32 -35.67 -46.66
C LEU A 663 -2.19 -35.70 -45.63
N LEU A 664 -2.38 -36.37 -44.48
CA LEU A 664 -1.37 -36.52 -43.45
C LEU A 664 -0.14 -37.26 -44.00
N ASP A 665 -0.34 -38.33 -44.77
CA ASP A 665 0.73 -39.09 -45.43
C ASP A 665 1.48 -38.23 -46.49
N GLU A 666 0.75 -37.41 -47.27
CA GLU A 666 1.37 -36.46 -48.22
C GLU A 666 2.22 -35.42 -47.48
N CYS A 667 1.69 -34.90 -46.37
CA CYS A 667 2.38 -33.90 -45.56
C CYS A 667 3.64 -34.49 -44.93
N GLU A 668 3.60 -35.73 -44.43
CA GLU A 668 4.77 -36.44 -43.92
C GLU A 668 5.84 -36.60 -45.00
N ARG A 669 5.46 -37.00 -46.23
CA ARG A 669 6.39 -37.10 -47.38
C ARG A 669 7.02 -35.76 -47.77
N ARG A 670 6.40 -34.64 -47.39
CA ARG A 670 6.88 -33.27 -47.64
C ARG A 670 7.49 -32.61 -46.40
N GLU A 671 7.69 -33.37 -45.32
CA GLU A 671 8.24 -32.88 -44.05
C GLU A 671 7.40 -31.75 -43.41
N ILE A 672 6.10 -31.70 -43.73
CA ILE A 672 5.14 -30.77 -43.12
C ILE A 672 4.60 -31.42 -41.85
N LYS A 673 4.84 -30.78 -40.70
CA LYS A 673 4.33 -31.27 -39.41
C LYS A 673 2.80 -31.23 -39.40
N THR A 674 2.20 -32.32 -38.97
CA THR A 674 0.75 -32.44 -38.81
C THR A 674 0.41 -33.07 -37.46
N ARG A 675 -0.82 -32.83 -37.01
CA ARG A 675 -1.39 -33.47 -35.81
C ARG A 675 -2.86 -33.75 -36.05
N ARG A 676 -3.24 -35.02 -35.97
CA ARG A 676 -4.65 -35.39 -36.00
C ARG A 676 -5.36 -34.87 -34.74
N ILE A 677 -6.57 -34.35 -34.90
CA ILE A 677 -7.39 -33.87 -33.78
C ILE A 677 -8.29 -35.01 -33.36
N ASP A 678 -8.40 -35.21 -32.05
CA ASP A 678 -9.22 -36.27 -31.47
C ASP A 678 -10.72 -35.89 -31.51
N VAL A 679 -11.27 -36.02 -32.72
CA VAL A 679 -12.68 -35.80 -33.07
C VAL A 679 -13.08 -36.81 -34.14
N ASP A 680 -14.29 -37.34 -34.01
CA ASP A 680 -14.88 -38.34 -34.90
C ASP A 680 -15.89 -37.75 -35.90
N TYR A 681 -15.87 -36.42 -36.06
CA TYR A 681 -16.66 -35.69 -37.05
C TYR A 681 -15.83 -34.56 -37.69
N ALA A 682 -16.29 -34.07 -38.85
CA ALA A 682 -15.62 -33.01 -39.61
C ALA A 682 -16.35 -31.65 -39.48
N SER A 683 -16.07 -30.89 -38.42
CA SER A 683 -16.65 -29.55 -38.22
C SER A 683 -16.19 -28.55 -39.29
N HIS A 684 -17.02 -27.54 -39.57
CA HIS A 684 -16.72 -26.47 -40.55
C HIS A 684 -16.43 -27.03 -41.95
N SER A 685 -17.17 -28.08 -42.32
CA SER A 685 -17.12 -28.74 -43.63
C SER A 685 -18.54 -28.99 -44.14
N PRO A 686 -18.72 -29.34 -45.42
CA PRO A 686 -20.02 -29.71 -45.97
C PRO A 686 -20.75 -30.85 -45.23
N ALA A 687 -20.05 -31.64 -44.40
CA ALA A 687 -20.69 -32.66 -43.56
C ALA A 687 -21.74 -32.06 -42.59
N ILE A 688 -21.56 -30.80 -42.19
CA ILE A 688 -22.48 -30.09 -41.28
C ILE A 688 -23.84 -29.80 -41.93
N ASP A 689 -23.92 -29.76 -43.27
CA ASP A 689 -25.18 -29.48 -43.98
C ASP A 689 -26.28 -30.51 -43.64
N THR A 690 -25.89 -31.73 -43.27
CA THR A 690 -26.81 -32.81 -42.89
C THR A 690 -27.55 -32.57 -41.57
N ILE A 691 -27.05 -31.66 -40.72
CA ILE A 691 -27.64 -31.32 -39.41
C ILE A 691 -28.12 -29.87 -39.34
N THR A 692 -28.02 -29.09 -40.42
CA THR A 692 -28.40 -27.67 -40.45
C THR A 692 -29.84 -27.44 -40.02
N ASP A 693 -30.81 -28.14 -40.64
CA ASP A 693 -32.23 -27.98 -40.30
C ASP A 693 -32.52 -28.32 -38.83
N HIS A 694 -31.82 -29.32 -38.30
CA HIS A 694 -31.94 -29.72 -36.90
C HIS A 694 -31.42 -28.62 -35.97
N ILE A 695 -30.23 -28.06 -36.24
CA ILE A 695 -29.65 -26.96 -35.46
C ILE A 695 -30.53 -25.70 -35.56
N THR A 696 -30.98 -25.32 -36.76
CA THR A 696 -31.82 -24.11 -36.94
C THR A 696 -33.15 -24.22 -36.21
N THR A 697 -33.79 -25.40 -36.26
CA THR A 697 -35.04 -25.65 -35.52
C THR A 697 -34.80 -25.64 -34.01
N ALA A 698 -33.73 -26.30 -33.54
CA ALA A 698 -33.37 -26.38 -32.12
C ALA A 698 -33.04 -25.01 -31.50
N THR A 699 -32.63 -24.04 -32.32
CA THR A 699 -32.17 -22.70 -31.89
C THR A 699 -33.19 -21.58 -32.13
N THR A 700 -34.39 -21.88 -32.63
CA THR A 700 -35.42 -20.89 -32.98
C THR A 700 -35.91 -20.03 -31.78
N GLY A 701 -35.70 -20.48 -30.54
CA GLY A 701 -36.11 -19.77 -29.32
C GLY A 701 -35.06 -18.84 -28.71
N ILE A 702 -33.84 -18.79 -29.27
CA ILE A 702 -32.75 -17.98 -28.70
C ILE A 702 -33.01 -16.50 -28.95
N ASN A 703 -32.85 -15.69 -27.89
CA ASN A 703 -33.07 -14.25 -27.95
C ASN A 703 -31.78 -13.47 -27.66
N PRO A 704 -30.96 -13.14 -28.68
CA PRO A 704 -29.75 -12.35 -28.49
C PRO A 704 -30.05 -10.97 -27.89
N GLN A 705 -29.21 -10.55 -26.95
CA GLN A 705 -29.31 -9.27 -26.26
C GLN A 705 -28.30 -8.26 -26.84
N PRO A 706 -28.61 -6.96 -26.83
CA PRO A 706 -27.61 -5.94 -27.11
C PRO A 706 -26.52 -5.94 -26.02
N THR A 707 -25.27 -5.76 -26.41
CA THR A 707 -24.12 -5.67 -25.49
C THR A 707 -23.22 -4.47 -25.80
N THR A 708 -22.60 -3.91 -24.76
CA THR A 708 -21.56 -2.89 -24.86
C THR A 708 -20.14 -3.46 -24.94
N THR A 709 -19.94 -4.76 -24.67
CA THR A 709 -18.64 -5.42 -24.80
C THR A 709 -18.48 -5.93 -26.24
N PRO A 710 -17.52 -5.39 -27.02
CA PRO A 710 -17.24 -5.84 -28.39
C PRO A 710 -16.95 -7.34 -28.45
N MET A 711 -17.67 -8.04 -29.33
CA MET A 711 -17.36 -9.41 -29.73
C MET A 711 -16.79 -9.39 -31.14
N TYR A 712 -15.53 -9.80 -31.29
CA TYR A 712 -14.89 -9.96 -32.59
C TYR A 712 -15.23 -11.36 -33.12
N SER A 713 -16.19 -11.44 -34.05
CA SER A 713 -16.60 -12.73 -34.59
C SER A 713 -15.53 -13.31 -35.50
N THR A 714 -15.17 -14.56 -35.22
CA THR A 714 -14.26 -15.36 -36.04
C THR A 714 -14.93 -15.91 -37.31
N VAL A 715 -16.26 -15.74 -37.44
CA VAL A 715 -17.03 -16.11 -38.63
C VAL A 715 -17.02 -14.99 -39.67
N THR A 716 -17.20 -13.73 -39.25
CA THR A 716 -17.26 -12.59 -40.18
C THR A 716 -15.90 -11.96 -40.47
N GLY A 717 -14.92 -12.15 -39.57
CA GLY A 717 -13.75 -11.28 -39.49
C GLY A 717 -14.11 -9.88 -39.02
#